data_AF-A0A7U6GL60-F1
#
_entry.id   AF-A0A7U6GL60-F1
#
_cell.length_a   1.000
_cell.length_b   1.000
_cell.length_c   1.000
_cell.angle_alpha   90.00
_cell.angle_beta   90.00
_cell.angle_gamma   90.00
#
_symmetry.space_group_name_H-M   'P 1'
#
loop_
_entity.id
_entity.type
_entity.pdbx_description
1 polymer ?
#
loop_
_entity_poly.entity_id
_entity_poly.type
_entity_poly.pdbx_seq_one_letter_code
_entity_poly.pdbx_strand_id
1 'polypeptide(L)'
;MGLFQAGPESTRGKQTMKTIRQMPAGALMVACAALTAPAWGQLVDEEKLHPAIPLLDESGANVLKSGKPYSPRTSCGQCHDYESITHSYHMELGRDETDDDFGKKIGLPQLVGPGYFGGYACMGGNNPDQLARKNNASVADFADKGTAGWIQRCEGCHSGGGWMEKDRQGRRYDEVDPDTVKPFDGDYYNRGTDSNNQPADDSVVSQWDWKKSGVVENDCLMCHVDQGRLQVFDKRLSVEDGPDGYDLWRTLRRYKFIDNGFFRYNATAMLEYLNIRHPDGVNKDMNLVTVAKKDITIEEGRRGKDIEYELDLDKNGNPRLTWNPAAFDKNGKVSIPMMGFPPNDNCMQCHRTSNSRRGFYGFGEDASAVYDEEGMLVDDYKDDVHYGKVFTEANGESREISTCNACHARNYYRQPWVNVDLDTDHNFLKGNSDMNLADHRDYQPKAKSCMYCHDTGPEPVSPSGHKNMKEAHLALWKSGGDLRGYAKDELESITRTHLDEVSCQACHITNKKNRGRDLQILYQYRREEDGKLRMSPYNPRARYFWKDKNSDRVLTKTERNSVFEYLVKDDGSKVGQVKDPDTGEVVLEVSARYSHGSLRYSDPDTYEGFAALKKIYDKLLAKKGVSNPDVALVWTEINHYLMSHNTRPSAEALECESCHRRKQNGVISSLVAPDSILGSGNVKEVTTLPDPKMVEDGLVVLDLPYMKVDEEGRVTESVEDILYYTLVNPSMTRLNNEIAPSQRGQARRVTAIKAMNTAGIWDEKHRERVMNALGGEDSYIFRPNYGVAPIRGVSILTASDFLLDMIMPYTSFRAGLVEDAAVAKAAESAADKGSKLASDLVVLEVINAEGDVIGNLLDVDMLIVLPYRGGMNAPDKLQLLASVDGTAWDNLGSGDILAVKPAHDGLAGYVIARATGLGHFAIADRKGAIVASCALPESCGN
;
A
#
# COMPACT_ATOMS: atom_id res chain seq x y z
N MET A 1 50.40 38.18 6.06
CA MET A 1 50.53 39.19 7.14
C MET A 1 49.70 38.68 8.30
N GLY A 2 50.29 37.95 9.26
CA GLY A 2 50.87 38.48 10.51
C GLY A 2 49.89 38.16 11.67
N LEU A 3 50.04 37.04 12.40
CA LEU A 3 50.91 36.78 13.58
C LEU A 3 50.26 37.15 14.94
N PHE A 4 50.21 36.12 15.82
CA PHE A 4 50.50 36.10 17.29
C PHE A 4 49.50 36.67 18.33
N GLN A 5 48.99 35.81 19.27
CA GLN A 5 49.41 35.57 20.70
C GLN A 5 48.83 36.61 21.69
N ALA A 6 48.55 36.41 22.99
CA ALA A 6 48.71 35.34 24.00
C ALA A 6 47.82 35.71 25.23
N GLY A 7 47.64 34.80 26.19
CA GLY A 7 47.06 35.06 27.52
C GLY A 7 47.93 35.95 28.43
N PRO A 8 47.57 36.15 29.72
CA PRO A 8 48.07 35.23 30.75
C PRO A 8 47.19 35.03 32.01
N GLU A 9 47.66 34.05 32.82
CA GLU A 9 47.26 33.63 34.18
C GLU A 9 47.47 34.69 35.29
N SER A 10 46.88 34.53 36.49
CA SER A 10 47.64 34.20 37.73
C SER A 10 46.81 34.13 39.04
N THR A 11 46.94 32.99 39.73
CA THR A 11 47.30 32.74 41.16
C THR A 11 46.49 33.20 42.40
N ARG A 12 46.09 32.16 43.17
CA ARG A 12 46.35 31.81 44.62
C ARG A 12 45.95 32.73 45.79
N GLY A 13 45.24 32.13 46.75
CA GLY A 13 45.24 32.52 48.18
C GLY A 13 44.57 31.46 49.08
N LYS A 14 45.20 31.08 50.20
CA LYS A 14 44.94 29.89 51.04
C LYS A 14 44.06 30.15 52.28
N GLN A 15 43.34 29.09 52.69
CA GLN A 15 43.08 28.55 54.05
C GLN A 15 42.58 29.48 55.18
N THR A 16 41.47 29.09 55.84
CA THR A 16 41.48 28.37 57.14
C THR A 16 40.07 27.98 57.61
N MET A 17 39.95 26.76 58.16
CA MET A 17 38.76 26.17 58.80
C MET A 17 38.56 26.67 60.23
N LYS A 18 37.30 26.72 60.71
CA LYS A 18 36.90 26.28 62.06
C LYS A 18 35.38 26.05 62.19
N THR A 19 34.99 24.76 62.08
CA THR A 19 34.13 23.95 62.97
C THR A 19 32.89 24.54 63.69
N ILE A 20 31.69 23.99 63.43
CA ILE A 20 30.87 23.11 64.33
C ILE A 20 29.38 23.01 63.88
N ARG A 21 28.97 21.74 63.67
CA ARG A 21 27.67 21.02 63.85
C ARG A 21 26.28 21.68 63.69
N GLN A 22 25.45 20.92 62.95
CA GLN A 22 24.04 20.50 63.15
C GLN A 22 22.88 21.35 62.56
N MET A 23 22.43 20.89 61.36
CA MET A 23 21.06 20.71 60.76
C MET A 23 19.92 21.73 60.99
N PRO A 24 18.92 21.86 60.07
CA PRO A 24 18.79 21.38 58.68
C PRO A 24 18.63 22.54 57.67
N ALA A 25 19.23 22.42 56.48
CA ALA A 25 18.99 23.37 55.40
C ALA A 25 17.65 23.03 54.71
N GLY A 26 16.62 23.80 55.05
CA GLY A 26 15.47 23.99 54.20
C GLY A 26 15.82 24.83 52.97
N ALA A 27 15.22 24.45 51.84
CA ALA A 27 14.82 25.26 50.71
C ALA A 27 15.80 26.33 50.19
N LEU A 28 16.64 25.94 49.23
CA LEU A 28 16.95 26.81 48.10
C LEU A 28 16.66 26.02 46.81
N MET A 29 15.42 26.16 46.33
CA MET A 29 15.06 25.74 44.97
C MET A 29 15.88 26.57 43.99
N VAL A 30 16.86 25.95 43.35
CA VAL A 30 17.32 26.38 42.04
C VAL A 30 16.24 25.91 41.06
N ALA A 31 15.28 26.79 40.78
CA ALA A 31 14.41 26.68 39.62
C ALA A 31 15.24 26.93 38.36
N CYS A 32 16.12 25.99 38.01
CA CYS A 32 16.56 25.84 36.62
C CYS A 32 15.43 25.14 35.89
N ALA A 33 14.85 25.87 34.95
CA ALA A 33 13.73 25.46 34.12
C ALA A 33 13.96 24.07 33.50
N ALA A 34 13.34 23.05 34.09
CA ALA A 34 12.70 22.01 33.32
C ALA A 34 11.47 22.64 32.65
N LEU A 35 11.68 23.45 31.61
CA LEU A 35 10.66 23.63 30.59
C LEU A 35 10.53 22.27 29.94
N THR A 36 9.45 21.60 30.29
CA THR A 36 9.15 20.23 29.90
C THR A 36 9.07 20.17 28.36
N ALA A 37 9.85 19.28 27.75
CA ALA A 37 9.80 18.96 26.32
C ALA A 37 8.39 18.63 25.75
N PRO A 38 7.37 18.14 26.49
CA PRO A 38 6.05 17.84 25.92
C PRO A 38 5.31 19.05 25.35
N ALA A 39 5.54 20.26 25.88
CA ALA A 39 4.77 21.44 25.47
C ALA A 39 5.13 21.95 24.05
N TRP A 40 6.31 21.60 23.53
CA TRP A 40 6.76 22.00 22.19
C TRP A 40 6.39 20.97 21.12
N GLY A 41 6.27 19.69 21.50
CA GLY A 41 5.84 18.60 20.62
C GLY A 41 4.38 18.73 20.14
N GLN A 42 3.51 19.37 20.92
CA GLN A 42 2.10 19.63 20.54
C GLN A 42 1.95 20.68 19.42
N LEU A 43 2.93 21.55 19.17
CA LEU A 43 2.82 22.66 18.22
C LEU A 43 2.62 22.26 16.75
N VAL A 44 3.00 21.04 16.39
CA VAL A 44 2.96 20.49 15.01
C VAL A 44 1.64 19.81 14.65
N ASP A 45 0.87 19.40 15.65
CA ASP A 45 -0.46 18.81 15.52
C ASP A 45 -1.56 19.84 15.74
N GLU A 46 -1.18 21.08 16.00
CA GLU A 46 -2.08 22.22 16.03
C GLU A 46 -2.29 22.77 14.63
N GLU A 47 -3.51 23.21 14.39
CA GLU A 47 -3.83 23.99 13.21
C GLU A 47 -3.04 25.31 13.19
N LYS A 48 -2.52 25.66 12.02
CA LYS A 48 -1.86 26.94 11.75
C LYS A 48 -2.56 27.65 10.59
N LEU A 49 -2.52 28.98 10.61
CA LEU A 49 -3.02 29.75 9.50
C LEU A 49 -1.99 29.72 8.36
N HIS A 50 -2.36 29.14 7.21
CA HIS A 50 -1.51 29.12 6.03
C HIS A 50 -1.23 30.56 5.54
N PRO A 51 -0.02 30.87 5.05
CA PRO A 51 0.26 32.15 4.41
C PRO A 51 -0.79 32.51 3.34
N ALA A 52 -1.13 33.79 3.22
CA ALA A 52 -2.14 34.20 2.25
C ALA A 52 -1.70 33.85 0.81
N ILE A 53 -2.50 33.07 0.10
CA ILE A 53 -2.25 32.64 -1.29
C ILE A 53 -3.39 33.04 -2.22
N PRO A 54 -3.11 33.29 -3.51
CA PRO A 54 -4.18 33.39 -4.49
C PRO A 54 -4.83 32.02 -4.72
N LEU A 55 -6.15 31.96 -4.81
CA LEU A 55 -6.83 30.80 -5.37
C LEU A 55 -6.99 31.01 -6.86
N LEU A 56 -6.49 30.07 -7.65
CA LEU A 56 -6.42 30.10 -9.09
C LEU A 56 -7.23 28.95 -9.70
N ASP A 57 -7.78 29.18 -10.88
CA ASP A 57 -8.31 28.12 -11.73
C ASP A 57 -7.21 27.41 -12.54
N GLU A 58 -7.58 26.38 -13.29
CA GLU A 58 -6.67 25.59 -14.14
C GLU A 58 -5.91 26.44 -15.19
N SER A 59 -6.38 27.64 -15.52
CA SER A 59 -5.71 28.55 -16.47
C SER A 59 -4.79 29.58 -15.79
N GLY A 60 -4.65 29.52 -14.46
CA GLY A 60 -3.86 30.47 -13.68
C GLY A 60 -4.57 31.79 -13.40
N ALA A 61 -5.85 31.92 -13.72
CA ALA A 61 -6.62 33.11 -13.40
C ALA A 61 -7.17 33.03 -11.97
N ASN A 62 -7.17 34.16 -11.26
CA ASN A 62 -7.75 34.23 -9.92
C ASN A 62 -9.26 33.93 -9.98
N VAL A 63 -9.73 33.05 -9.09
CA VAL A 63 -11.12 32.54 -9.09
C VAL A 63 -12.17 33.64 -8.90
N LEU A 64 -11.86 34.74 -8.22
CA LEU A 64 -12.76 35.90 -8.10
C LEU A 64 -13.01 36.58 -9.45
N LYS A 65 -12.04 36.50 -10.37
CA LYS A 65 -12.15 37.11 -11.70
C LYS A 65 -12.75 36.14 -12.71
N SER A 66 -12.35 34.87 -12.66
CA SER A 66 -12.78 33.89 -13.66
C SER A 66 -14.13 33.27 -13.33
N GLY A 67 -14.51 33.19 -12.05
CA GLY A 67 -15.70 32.46 -11.61
C GLY A 67 -15.60 30.95 -11.78
N LYS A 68 -14.43 30.43 -12.16
CA LYS A 68 -14.17 29.01 -12.45
C LYS A 68 -13.80 28.23 -11.17
N PRO A 69 -13.83 26.89 -11.21
CA PRO A 69 -13.38 26.06 -10.09
C PRO A 69 -11.90 26.28 -9.78
N TYR A 70 -11.57 26.06 -8.51
CA TYR A 70 -10.22 26.11 -7.97
C TYR A 70 -9.40 24.89 -8.42
N SER A 71 -8.16 25.13 -8.84
CA SER A 71 -7.15 24.12 -9.17
C SER A 71 -6.10 24.04 -8.05
N PRO A 72 -6.06 22.93 -7.27
CA PRO A 72 -4.96 22.65 -6.35
C PRO A 72 -3.58 22.73 -7.00
N ARG A 73 -3.41 22.14 -8.19
CA ARG A 73 -2.15 22.13 -8.94
C ARG A 73 -1.66 23.54 -9.22
N THR A 74 -2.56 24.41 -9.68
CA THR A 74 -2.18 25.76 -10.09
C THR A 74 -2.05 26.72 -8.91
N SER A 75 -2.81 26.50 -7.82
CA SER A 75 -2.81 27.38 -6.65
C SER A 75 -1.72 27.01 -5.64
N CYS A 76 -1.68 25.75 -5.22
CA CYS A 76 -0.71 25.23 -4.25
C CYS A 76 0.64 24.93 -4.91
N GLY A 77 0.64 24.50 -6.19
CA GLY A 77 1.85 24.17 -6.94
C GLY A 77 2.77 25.36 -7.24
N GLN A 78 2.37 26.58 -6.91
CA GLN A 78 3.26 27.76 -6.95
C GLN A 78 4.33 27.73 -5.86
N CYS A 79 4.06 27.04 -4.75
CA CYS A 79 4.92 26.97 -3.58
C CYS A 79 5.36 25.54 -3.23
N HIS A 80 4.57 24.54 -3.63
CA HIS A 80 4.80 23.13 -3.36
C HIS A 80 5.10 22.37 -4.65
N ASP A 81 6.02 21.41 -4.62
CA ASP A 81 6.24 20.53 -5.77
C ASP A 81 5.08 19.55 -5.94
N TYR A 82 4.03 20.00 -6.63
CA TYR A 82 2.81 19.22 -6.86
C TYR A 82 3.09 17.88 -7.57
N GLU A 83 4.07 17.85 -8.47
CA GLU A 83 4.42 16.66 -9.22
C GLU A 83 5.07 15.61 -8.31
N SER A 84 6.04 16.02 -7.49
CA SER A 84 6.63 15.15 -6.47
C SER A 84 5.58 14.66 -5.47
N ILE A 85 4.71 15.56 -5.01
CA ILE A 85 3.64 15.25 -4.07
C ILE A 85 2.71 14.17 -4.66
N THR A 86 2.20 14.38 -5.86
CA THR A 86 1.21 13.47 -6.49
C THR A 86 1.82 12.18 -7.02
N HIS A 87 3.15 12.08 -7.04
CA HIS A 87 3.88 10.85 -7.35
C HIS A 87 4.10 9.93 -6.13
N SER A 88 3.13 9.93 -5.22
CA SER A 88 3.08 9.03 -4.06
C SER A 88 2.15 7.84 -4.31
N TYR A 89 2.36 6.72 -3.61
CA TYR A 89 1.50 5.55 -3.75
C TYR A 89 0.03 5.85 -3.47
N HIS A 90 -0.28 6.72 -2.51
CA HIS A 90 -1.66 7.04 -2.16
C HIS A 90 -2.42 7.77 -3.28
N MET A 91 -1.68 8.33 -4.24
CA MET A 91 -2.21 9.01 -5.42
C MET A 91 -2.08 8.15 -6.69
N GLU A 92 -0.96 7.43 -6.85
CA GLU A 92 -0.68 6.63 -8.04
C GLU A 92 -1.40 5.27 -8.02
N LEU A 93 -1.49 4.62 -6.85
CA LEU A 93 -2.11 3.30 -6.66
C LEU A 93 -1.73 2.25 -7.73
N GLY A 94 -0.47 2.30 -8.20
CA GLY A 94 0.10 1.39 -9.20
C GLY A 94 -0.03 1.83 -10.66
N ARG A 95 -0.50 3.06 -10.94
CA ARG A 95 -0.72 3.60 -12.31
C ARG A 95 0.43 3.37 -13.28
N ASP A 96 1.62 3.79 -12.92
CA ASP A 96 2.83 3.75 -13.76
C ASP A 96 3.51 2.37 -13.78
N GLU A 97 3.01 1.44 -12.99
CA GLU A 97 3.37 0.03 -13.07
C GLU A 97 2.35 -0.78 -13.88
N THR A 98 1.26 -0.14 -14.32
CA THR A 98 0.24 -0.84 -15.09
C THR A 98 0.74 -1.25 -16.47
N ASP A 99 0.32 -2.44 -16.85
CA ASP A 99 0.72 -3.13 -18.07
C ASP A 99 -0.40 -4.09 -18.43
N ASP A 100 -0.76 -4.19 -19.71
CA ASP A 100 -1.84 -5.08 -20.13
C ASP A 100 -1.50 -6.54 -19.79
N ASP A 101 -0.23 -6.92 -19.82
CA ASP A 101 0.23 -8.25 -19.46
C ASP A 101 0.62 -8.41 -17.97
N PHE A 102 0.38 -7.40 -17.12
CA PHE A 102 0.74 -7.44 -15.70
C PHE A 102 0.23 -8.71 -15.01
N GLY A 103 -1.08 -8.93 -15.08
CA GLY A 103 -1.75 -10.04 -14.40
C GLY A 103 -1.40 -11.41 -14.98
N LYS A 104 -1.05 -11.47 -16.27
CA LYS A 104 -0.68 -12.73 -16.94
C LYS A 104 0.59 -13.33 -16.33
N LYS A 105 1.55 -12.47 -15.96
CA LYS A 105 2.82 -12.84 -15.32
C LYS A 105 2.64 -13.49 -13.93
N ILE A 106 1.46 -13.31 -13.32
CA ILE A 106 1.14 -13.78 -11.97
C ILE A 106 -0.12 -14.66 -11.93
N GLY A 107 -0.57 -15.18 -13.08
CA GLY A 107 -1.67 -16.15 -13.16
C GLY A 107 -3.09 -15.58 -13.04
N LEU A 108 -3.25 -14.25 -13.09
CA LEU A 108 -4.54 -13.54 -13.09
C LEU A 108 -4.59 -12.54 -14.25
N PRO A 109 -4.72 -13.01 -15.52
CA PRO A 109 -4.50 -12.21 -16.72
C PRO A 109 -5.44 -11.00 -16.87
N GLN A 110 -6.55 -10.96 -16.14
CA GLN A 110 -7.48 -9.85 -16.12
C GLN A 110 -6.96 -8.61 -15.37
N LEU A 111 -5.94 -8.77 -14.52
CA LEU A 111 -5.35 -7.65 -13.79
C LEU A 111 -4.36 -6.91 -14.69
N VAL A 112 -4.43 -5.59 -14.68
CA VAL A 112 -3.57 -4.71 -15.48
C VAL A 112 -2.66 -3.85 -14.61
N GLY A 113 -2.72 -4.00 -13.29
CA GLY A 113 -1.92 -3.20 -12.37
C GLY A 113 -1.67 -3.88 -11.02
N PRO A 114 -0.65 -3.42 -10.27
CA PRO A 114 -0.27 -3.99 -8.98
C PRO A 114 -1.10 -3.48 -7.79
N GLY A 115 -1.76 -2.33 -7.93
CA GLY A 115 -2.52 -1.67 -6.87
C GLY A 115 -3.99 -1.49 -7.19
N TYR A 116 -4.67 -0.59 -6.50
CA TYR A 116 -6.11 -0.34 -6.69
C TYR A 116 -6.48 0.11 -8.10
N PHE A 117 -5.54 0.68 -8.86
CA PHE A 117 -5.73 0.96 -10.28
C PHE A 117 -5.29 -0.26 -11.10
N GLY A 118 -6.27 -1.08 -11.49
CA GLY A 118 -6.06 -2.25 -12.35
C GLY A 118 -5.71 -3.56 -11.65
N GLY A 119 -5.45 -3.56 -10.34
CA GLY A 119 -5.22 -4.76 -9.53
C GLY A 119 -6.48 -5.30 -8.86
N TYR A 120 -6.30 -6.30 -8.01
CA TYR A 120 -7.42 -7.00 -7.38
C TYR A 120 -8.09 -6.14 -6.29
N ALA A 121 -9.19 -5.48 -6.63
CA ALA A 121 -9.90 -4.58 -5.72
C ALA A 121 -10.72 -5.34 -4.68
N CYS A 122 -10.29 -5.30 -3.41
CA CYS A 122 -10.95 -5.96 -2.29
C CYS A 122 -12.41 -5.56 -2.02
N MET A 123 -12.82 -4.38 -2.52
CA MET A 123 -14.11 -3.73 -2.23
C MET A 123 -15.26 -4.20 -3.14
N GLY A 124 -14.97 -5.01 -4.16
CA GLY A 124 -15.97 -5.52 -5.11
C GLY A 124 -16.79 -6.71 -4.62
N GLY A 125 -16.44 -7.29 -3.46
CA GLY A 125 -16.97 -8.59 -3.03
C GLY A 125 -16.56 -9.70 -4.00
N ASN A 126 -17.43 -10.69 -4.20
CA ASN A 126 -17.18 -11.81 -5.13
C ASN A 126 -17.52 -11.47 -6.59
N ASN A 127 -17.78 -10.20 -6.90
CA ASN A 127 -18.05 -9.73 -8.27
C ASN A 127 -17.42 -8.34 -8.45
N PRO A 128 -16.08 -8.26 -8.42
CA PRO A 128 -15.36 -7.00 -8.55
C PRO A 128 -15.40 -6.47 -9.98
N ASP A 129 -15.40 -5.15 -10.11
CA ASP A 129 -15.22 -4.47 -11.39
C ASP A 129 -13.75 -4.65 -11.83
N GLN A 130 -13.52 -4.75 -13.14
CA GLN A 130 -12.20 -4.84 -13.77
C GLN A 130 -11.93 -3.62 -14.65
N LEU A 131 -10.75 -3.03 -14.49
CA LEU A 131 -10.29 -1.93 -15.33
C LEU A 131 -9.93 -2.46 -16.72
N ALA A 132 -10.39 -1.77 -17.77
CA ALA A 132 -10.08 -2.13 -19.14
C ALA A 132 -8.57 -2.05 -19.41
N ARG A 133 -8.10 -2.93 -20.29
CA ARG A 133 -6.74 -2.85 -20.85
C ARG A 133 -6.54 -1.51 -21.53
N LYS A 134 -5.30 -1.08 -21.68
CA LYS A 134 -5.00 0.06 -22.53
C LYS A 134 -5.34 -0.25 -23.99
N ASN A 135 -5.03 -1.44 -24.49
CA ASN A 135 -5.36 -1.82 -25.87
C ASN A 135 -6.45 -2.89 -25.88
N ASN A 136 -7.64 -2.56 -26.39
CA ASN A 136 -8.76 -3.49 -26.56
C ASN A 136 -9.12 -3.61 -28.04
N ALA A 137 -9.31 -4.84 -28.55
CA ALA A 137 -9.60 -5.05 -29.96
C ALA A 137 -11.04 -4.71 -30.35
N SER A 138 -11.97 -4.77 -29.39
CA SER A 138 -13.40 -4.54 -29.62
C SER A 138 -14.15 -4.15 -28.35
N VAL A 139 -15.42 -3.75 -28.52
CA VAL A 139 -16.38 -3.56 -27.41
C VAL A 139 -16.52 -4.83 -26.56
N ALA A 140 -16.39 -6.02 -27.15
CA ALA A 140 -16.52 -7.30 -26.45
C ALA A 140 -15.31 -7.63 -25.58
N ASP A 141 -14.14 -7.07 -25.90
CA ASP A 141 -12.87 -7.24 -25.17
C ASP A 141 -12.67 -6.19 -24.09
N PHE A 142 -13.31 -5.03 -24.24
CA PHE A 142 -13.29 -3.97 -23.24
C PHE A 142 -13.87 -4.49 -21.92
N ALA A 143 -13.17 -4.30 -20.80
CA ALA A 143 -13.59 -4.83 -19.50
C ALA A 143 -14.77 -4.04 -18.90
N ASP A 144 -14.91 -4.00 -17.57
CA ASP A 144 -16.08 -3.41 -16.90
C ASP A 144 -16.11 -1.88 -16.99
N LYS A 145 -14.94 -1.23 -16.89
CA LYS A 145 -14.81 0.24 -16.90
C LYS A 145 -13.49 0.68 -17.52
N GLY A 146 -13.50 1.81 -18.20
CA GLY A 146 -12.27 2.55 -18.46
C GLY A 146 -11.92 3.47 -17.29
N THR A 147 -10.87 4.27 -17.43
CA THR A 147 -10.38 5.10 -16.31
C THR A 147 -11.43 6.07 -15.80
N ALA A 148 -12.18 6.77 -16.66
CA ALA A 148 -13.23 7.68 -16.19
C ALA A 148 -14.28 6.99 -15.32
N GLY A 149 -14.76 5.82 -15.73
CA GLY A 149 -15.66 5.00 -14.92
C GLY A 149 -15.00 4.49 -13.63
N TRP A 150 -13.69 4.22 -13.66
CA TRP A 150 -12.93 3.85 -12.47
C TRP A 150 -12.83 5.01 -11.47
N ILE A 151 -12.63 6.25 -11.95
CA ILE A 151 -12.67 7.48 -11.12
C ILE A 151 -14.04 7.60 -10.46
N GLN A 152 -15.10 7.52 -11.28
CA GLN A 152 -16.48 7.52 -10.80
C GLN A 152 -16.74 6.40 -9.79
N ARG A 153 -16.04 5.27 -9.86
CA ARG A 153 -16.19 4.18 -8.89
C ARG A 153 -15.42 4.45 -7.60
N CYS A 154 -14.18 4.91 -7.68
CA CYS A 154 -13.20 4.83 -6.59
C CYS A 154 -12.88 6.17 -5.92
N GLU A 155 -13.38 7.31 -6.41
CA GLU A 155 -13.11 8.63 -5.83
C GLU A 155 -13.40 8.74 -4.33
N GLY A 156 -14.47 8.14 -3.80
CA GLY A 156 -14.73 8.19 -2.35
C GLY A 156 -13.64 7.52 -1.47
N CYS A 157 -12.65 6.85 -2.07
CA CYS A 157 -11.50 6.25 -1.42
C CYS A 157 -10.16 6.91 -1.82
N HIS A 158 -10.16 8.07 -2.46
CA HIS A 158 -8.96 8.71 -3.02
C HIS A 158 -9.07 10.24 -3.04
N SER A 159 -7.97 10.97 -2.83
CA SER A 159 -7.99 12.45 -2.80
C SER A 159 -7.96 13.12 -4.17
N GLY A 160 -7.51 12.40 -5.20
CA GLY A 160 -7.26 12.91 -6.56
C GLY A 160 -5.79 12.80 -6.95
N GLY A 161 -5.42 13.32 -8.11
CA GLY A 161 -4.06 13.19 -8.66
C GLY A 161 -3.77 11.78 -9.17
N GLY A 162 -2.49 11.52 -9.51
CA GLY A 162 -2.03 10.22 -10.01
C GLY A 162 -2.90 9.68 -11.14
N TRP A 163 -3.53 8.51 -10.96
CA TRP A 163 -4.38 7.87 -11.98
C TRP A 163 -5.68 8.59 -12.29
N MET A 164 -6.11 9.55 -11.46
CA MET A 164 -7.28 10.38 -11.76
C MET A 164 -6.95 11.64 -12.56
N GLU A 165 -5.66 11.92 -12.76
CA GLU A 165 -5.15 13.07 -13.50
C GLU A 165 -4.39 12.67 -14.75
N LYS A 166 -3.63 11.57 -14.68
CA LYS A 166 -2.73 11.11 -15.73
C LYS A 166 -3.09 9.71 -16.20
N ASP A 167 -2.92 9.47 -17.49
CA ASP A 167 -3.00 8.16 -18.11
C ASP A 167 -1.84 7.24 -17.68
N ARG A 168 -1.85 6.00 -18.14
CA ARG A 168 -0.81 5.01 -17.80
C ARG A 168 0.60 5.39 -18.27
N GLN A 169 0.73 6.37 -19.18
CA GLN A 169 2.00 6.91 -19.67
C GLN A 169 2.40 8.22 -18.98
N GLY A 170 1.61 8.69 -18.01
CA GLY A 170 1.90 9.90 -17.26
C GLY A 170 1.44 11.19 -17.95
N ARG A 171 0.64 11.11 -19.02
CA ARG A 171 0.10 12.28 -19.72
C ARG A 171 -1.21 12.71 -19.08
N ARG A 172 -1.44 14.01 -18.91
CA ARG A 172 -2.70 14.52 -18.35
C ARG A 172 -3.85 14.24 -19.33
N TYR A 173 -4.93 13.63 -18.86
CA TYR A 173 -5.98 13.12 -19.77
C TYR A 173 -6.61 14.21 -20.64
N ASP A 174 -6.85 15.39 -20.06
CA ASP A 174 -7.47 16.53 -20.73
C ASP A 174 -6.47 17.39 -21.52
N GLU A 175 -5.21 16.95 -21.66
CA GLU A 175 -4.22 17.57 -22.55
C GLU A 175 -4.02 16.78 -23.84
N VAL A 176 -4.33 15.47 -23.82
CA VAL A 176 -4.26 14.63 -25.01
C VAL A 176 -5.31 15.03 -26.04
N ASP A 177 -4.91 15.00 -27.32
CA ASP A 177 -5.80 15.23 -28.44
C ASP A 177 -6.69 14.00 -28.65
N PRO A 178 -8.03 14.11 -28.49
CA PRO A 178 -8.93 12.97 -28.60
C PRO A 178 -8.87 12.28 -29.97
N ASP A 179 -8.51 12.99 -31.04
CA ASP A 179 -8.43 12.42 -32.40
C ASP A 179 -7.20 11.50 -32.57
N THR A 180 -6.23 11.58 -31.65
CA THR A 180 -5.02 10.74 -31.64
C THR A 180 -5.18 9.45 -30.83
N VAL A 181 -6.29 9.33 -30.08
CA VAL A 181 -6.55 8.19 -29.22
C VAL A 181 -6.98 6.98 -30.05
N LYS A 182 -6.40 5.82 -29.76
CA LYS A 182 -6.79 4.57 -30.42
C LYS A 182 -8.22 4.17 -29.99
N PRO A 183 -9.04 3.62 -30.91
CA PRO A 183 -10.35 3.09 -30.56
C PRO A 183 -10.28 2.10 -29.39
N PHE A 184 -11.20 2.23 -28.44
CA PHE A 184 -11.30 1.40 -27.23
C PHE A 184 -10.09 1.45 -26.30
N ASP A 185 -9.28 2.52 -26.34
CA ASP A 185 -8.22 2.70 -25.34
C ASP A 185 -8.83 2.82 -23.93
N GLY A 186 -8.45 1.93 -23.00
CA GLY A 186 -9.03 1.89 -21.64
C GLY A 186 -8.81 3.13 -20.79
N ASP A 187 -7.86 4.00 -21.16
CA ASP A 187 -7.62 5.29 -20.52
C ASP A 187 -8.62 6.37 -20.98
N TYR A 188 -9.13 6.25 -22.21
CA TYR A 188 -9.89 7.31 -22.88
C TYR A 188 -11.29 6.90 -23.32
N TYR A 189 -11.61 5.62 -23.29
CA TYR A 189 -12.96 5.10 -23.51
C TYR A 189 -13.55 4.63 -22.19
N ASN A 190 -14.87 4.64 -22.07
CA ASN A 190 -15.57 4.12 -20.91
C ASN A 190 -16.82 3.33 -21.31
N ARG A 191 -17.14 2.31 -20.50
CA ARG A 191 -18.36 1.51 -20.62
C ARG A 191 -19.48 2.11 -19.77
N GLY A 192 -20.70 2.09 -20.30
CA GLY A 192 -21.90 2.58 -19.60
C GLY A 192 -22.04 4.11 -19.66
N THR A 193 -21.34 4.76 -20.58
CA THR A 193 -21.48 6.21 -20.85
C THR A 193 -21.50 6.48 -22.35
N ASP A 194 -22.18 7.54 -22.76
CA ASP A 194 -22.16 8.05 -24.14
C ASP A 194 -20.99 9.02 -24.39
N SER A 195 -20.82 9.48 -25.63
CA SER A 195 -19.75 10.41 -26.02
C SER A 195 -19.89 11.82 -25.42
N ASN A 196 -20.98 12.10 -24.69
CA ASN A 196 -21.20 13.34 -23.96
C ASN A 196 -20.99 13.17 -22.44
N ASN A 197 -20.39 12.05 -22.04
CA ASN A 197 -20.16 11.63 -20.66
C ASN A 197 -21.46 11.39 -19.86
N GLN A 198 -22.59 11.13 -20.53
CA GLN A 198 -23.85 10.83 -19.86
C GLN A 198 -24.00 9.32 -19.63
N PRO A 199 -24.69 8.90 -18.55
CA PRO A 199 -24.98 7.49 -18.32
C PRO A 199 -25.69 6.84 -19.53
N ALA A 200 -25.22 5.66 -19.90
CA ALA A 200 -25.76 4.85 -20.99
C ALA A 200 -25.82 3.38 -20.56
N ASP A 201 -26.40 2.54 -21.41
CA ASP A 201 -26.41 1.09 -21.19
C ASP A 201 -24.99 0.50 -21.17
N ASP A 202 -24.76 -0.54 -20.37
CA ASP A 202 -23.43 -1.19 -20.23
C ASP A 202 -22.92 -1.80 -21.54
N SER A 203 -23.77 -2.00 -22.56
CA SER A 203 -23.34 -2.39 -23.91
C SER A 203 -22.63 -1.27 -24.68
N VAL A 204 -22.80 -0.01 -24.26
CA VAL A 204 -22.18 1.16 -24.89
C VAL A 204 -20.78 1.36 -24.36
N VAL A 205 -19.80 1.41 -25.27
CA VAL A 205 -18.42 1.85 -25.00
C VAL A 205 -18.15 3.04 -25.89
N SER A 206 -17.86 4.19 -25.30
CA SER A 206 -17.64 5.45 -26.01
C SER A 206 -16.41 6.19 -25.49
N GLN A 207 -15.87 7.08 -26.30
CA GLN A 207 -14.75 7.92 -25.89
C GLN A 207 -15.25 8.94 -24.86
N TRP A 208 -14.55 9.05 -23.74
CA TRP A 208 -14.82 10.04 -22.70
C TRP A 208 -14.27 11.41 -23.11
N ASP A 209 -15.10 12.44 -23.00
CA ASP A 209 -14.71 13.82 -23.27
C ASP A 209 -14.00 14.42 -22.03
N TRP A 210 -12.68 14.23 -21.98
CA TRP A 210 -11.83 14.79 -20.94
C TRP A 210 -11.71 16.31 -20.99
N LYS A 211 -11.89 16.95 -22.15
CA LYS A 211 -11.85 18.42 -22.27
C LYS A 211 -13.05 19.03 -21.55
N LYS A 212 -14.21 18.39 -21.67
CA LYS A 212 -15.44 18.75 -20.96
C LYS A 212 -15.34 18.47 -19.45
N SER A 213 -15.00 17.24 -19.05
CA SER A 213 -14.96 16.88 -17.62
C SER A 213 -13.84 17.57 -16.85
N GLY A 214 -12.71 17.80 -17.51
CA GLY A 214 -11.42 18.00 -16.88
C GLY A 214 -10.93 16.72 -16.18
N VAL A 215 -9.92 16.88 -15.34
CA VAL A 215 -9.32 15.81 -14.53
C VAL A 215 -9.62 16.01 -13.05
N VAL A 216 -9.33 15.00 -12.24
CA VAL A 216 -9.41 15.13 -10.78
C VAL A 216 -8.02 15.35 -10.21
N GLU A 217 -7.66 16.62 -10.01
CA GLU A 217 -6.45 17.02 -9.27
C GLU A 217 -6.51 16.56 -7.80
N ASN A 218 -5.36 16.30 -7.19
CA ASN A 218 -5.23 15.98 -5.77
C ASN A 218 -5.78 17.11 -4.88
N ASP A 219 -6.82 16.82 -4.11
CA ASP A 219 -7.40 17.75 -3.16
C ASP A 219 -6.58 17.77 -1.85
N CYS A 220 -5.59 18.66 -1.79
CA CYS A 220 -4.71 18.84 -0.62
C CYS A 220 -5.51 19.10 0.68
N LEU A 221 -6.68 19.74 0.58
CA LEU A 221 -7.47 20.11 1.75
C LEU A 221 -8.10 18.89 2.41
N MET A 222 -8.34 17.79 1.69
CA MET A 222 -8.77 16.53 2.30
C MET A 222 -7.82 16.00 3.37
N CYS A 223 -6.53 16.31 3.24
CA CYS A 223 -5.51 15.91 4.20
C CYS A 223 -5.18 17.03 5.19
N HIS A 224 -5.21 18.29 4.73
CA HIS A 224 -4.67 19.41 5.49
C HIS A 224 -5.71 20.27 6.21
N VAL A 225 -7.01 20.02 6.12
CA VAL A 225 -8.00 20.74 6.94
C VAL A 225 -8.55 19.86 8.06
N ASP A 226 -8.86 20.47 9.20
CA ASP A 226 -9.66 19.81 10.22
C ASP A 226 -11.10 19.65 9.71
N GLN A 227 -11.58 18.41 9.62
CA GLN A 227 -12.94 18.10 9.19
C GLN A 227 -14.01 18.67 10.14
N GLY A 228 -13.66 18.94 11.40
CA GLY A 228 -14.52 19.63 12.36
C GLY A 228 -14.87 21.07 11.97
N ARG A 229 -14.15 21.67 11.00
CA ARG A 229 -14.46 23.00 10.45
C ARG A 229 -15.55 22.99 9.38
N LEU A 230 -15.97 21.81 8.90
CA LEU A 230 -16.99 21.74 7.86
C LEU A 230 -18.35 22.09 8.42
N GLN A 231 -18.97 23.12 7.84
CA GLN A 231 -20.21 23.72 8.33
C GLN A 231 -21.18 24.00 7.18
N VAL A 232 -22.47 24.02 7.51
CA VAL A 232 -23.54 24.28 6.55
C VAL A 232 -23.84 25.78 6.50
N PHE A 233 -23.40 26.45 5.43
CA PHE A 233 -23.62 27.89 5.23
C PHE A 233 -24.94 28.20 4.51
N ASP A 234 -25.40 27.31 3.63
CA ASP A 234 -26.71 27.45 3.00
C ASP A 234 -27.81 27.02 3.98
N LYS A 235 -28.54 28.00 4.48
CA LYS A 235 -29.64 27.78 5.44
C LYS A 235 -30.73 26.85 4.92
N ARG A 236 -30.88 26.69 3.60
CA ARG A 236 -31.83 25.74 3.00
C ARG A 236 -31.43 24.29 3.26
N LEU A 237 -30.14 24.03 3.52
CA LEU A 237 -29.58 22.71 3.81
C LEU A 237 -29.42 22.46 5.32
N SER A 238 -29.58 23.49 6.16
CA SER A 238 -29.44 23.39 7.61
C SER A 238 -30.75 22.90 8.24
N VAL A 239 -30.89 21.58 8.35
CA VAL A 239 -32.10 20.93 8.87
C VAL A 239 -31.77 20.18 10.16
N GLU A 240 -32.66 20.26 11.17
CA GLU A 240 -32.55 19.46 12.39
C GLU A 240 -32.62 17.96 12.05
N ASP A 241 -31.71 17.18 12.65
CA ASP A 241 -31.45 15.77 12.35
C ASP A 241 -31.06 15.49 10.88
N GLY A 242 -30.57 16.51 10.16
CA GLY A 242 -30.05 16.40 8.80
C GLY A 242 -28.54 16.13 8.72
N PRO A 243 -28.00 15.99 7.49
CA PRO A 243 -26.56 15.80 7.27
C PRO A 243 -25.75 17.02 7.72
N ASP A 244 -24.56 16.78 8.25
CA ASP A 244 -23.63 17.84 8.64
C ASP A 244 -22.82 18.37 7.43
N GLY A 245 -21.89 19.30 7.69
CA GLY A 245 -21.04 19.88 6.65
C GLY A 245 -20.13 18.84 5.97
N TYR A 246 -19.71 17.80 6.70
CA TYR A 246 -18.88 16.72 6.15
C TYR A 246 -19.70 15.81 5.21
N ASP A 247 -20.89 15.41 5.63
CA ASP A 247 -21.81 14.59 4.83
C ASP A 247 -22.23 15.32 3.53
N LEU A 248 -22.52 16.62 3.63
CA LEU A 248 -22.88 17.43 2.47
C LEU A 248 -21.69 17.69 1.54
N TRP A 249 -20.49 17.90 2.08
CA TRP A 249 -19.26 17.97 1.28
C TRP A 249 -19.03 16.69 0.48
N ARG A 250 -19.11 15.52 1.14
CA ARG A 250 -19.00 14.22 0.47
C ARG A 250 -20.05 14.06 -0.62
N THR A 251 -21.29 14.49 -0.35
CA THR A 251 -22.39 14.39 -1.30
C THR A 251 -22.16 15.25 -2.53
N LEU A 252 -21.76 16.51 -2.34
CA LEU A 252 -21.45 17.43 -3.42
C LEU A 252 -20.29 16.90 -4.27
N ARG A 253 -19.20 16.52 -3.61
CA ARG A 253 -17.98 16.02 -4.24
C ARG A 253 -18.25 14.74 -5.04
N ARG A 254 -18.77 13.71 -4.38
CA ARG A 254 -18.95 12.40 -5.00
C ARG A 254 -20.16 12.34 -5.91
N TYR A 255 -21.35 12.55 -5.35
CA TYR A 255 -22.60 12.24 -6.04
C TYR A 255 -23.02 13.34 -7.01
N LYS A 256 -22.70 14.60 -6.72
CA LYS A 256 -23.11 15.72 -7.58
C LYS A 256 -22.05 16.15 -8.59
N PHE A 257 -20.75 16.05 -8.26
CA PHE A 257 -19.68 16.31 -9.24
C PHE A 257 -19.18 15.06 -9.95
N ILE A 258 -18.56 14.12 -9.22
CA ILE A 258 -17.84 12.99 -9.83
C ILE A 258 -18.79 12.07 -10.62
N ASP A 259 -19.88 11.62 -10.01
CA ASP A 259 -20.82 10.71 -10.68
C ASP A 259 -21.50 11.35 -11.91
N ASN A 260 -21.53 12.69 -12.00
CA ASN A 260 -22.06 13.45 -13.14
C ASN A 260 -20.98 13.93 -14.13
N GLY A 261 -19.72 13.52 -13.95
CA GLY A 261 -18.63 13.83 -14.88
C GLY A 261 -18.04 15.24 -14.75
N PHE A 262 -18.30 15.97 -13.67
CA PHE A 262 -17.72 17.29 -13.39
C PHE A 262 -16.38 17.22 -12.64
N PHE A 263 -15.42 16.45 -13.18
CA PHE A 263 -14.17 16.11 -12.51
C PHE A 263 -13.37 17.33 -12.02
N ARG A 264 -13.24 18.39 -12.83
CA ARG A 264 -12.49 19.61 -12.41
C ARG A 264 -13.08 20.37 -11.22
N TYR A 265 -14.35 20.14 -10.86
CA TYR A 265 -14.99 20.81 -9.73
C TYR A 265 -14.72 20.12 -8.39
N ASN A 266 -14.15 18.92 -8.43
CA ASN A 266 -14.03 18.01 -7.30
C ASN A 266 -13.36 18.64 -6.06
N ALA A 267 -12.21 19.31 -6.23
CA ALA A 267 -11.50 19.97 -5.13
C ALA A 267 -12.20 21.25 -4.63
N THR A 268 -13.03 21.89 -5.47
CA THR A 268 -13.79 23.08 -5.08
C THR A 268 -14.88 22.75 -4.06
N ALA A 269 -15.38 21.50 -4.03
CA ALA A 269 -16.43 21.08 -3.10
C ALA A 269 -16.06 21.34 -1.63
N MET A 270 -14.79 21.14 -1.25
CA MET A 270 -14.32 21.38 0.13
C MET A 270 -14.52 22.84 0.55
N LEU A 271 -14.25 23.77 -0.36
CA LEU A 271 -14.28 25.21 -0.12
C LEU A 271 -15.69 25.76 0.11
N GLU A 272 -16.75 25.01 -0.24
CA GLU A 272 -18.12 25.40 0.04
C GLU A 272 -18.48 25.24 1.53
N TYR A 273 -17.95 24.20 2.17
CA TYR A 273 -18.29 23.84 3.54
C TYR A 273 -17.19 24.19 4.55
N LEU A 274 -15.96 24.46 4.09
CA LEU A 274 -14.86 24.85 4.96
C LEU A 274 -15.09 26.23 5.59
N ASN A 275 -15.22 26.27 6.92
CA ASN A 275 -15.19 27.52 7.67
C ASN A 275 -13.76 28.04 7.80
N ILE A 276 -13.47 29.19 7.17
CA ILE A 276 -12.16 29.86 7.22
C ILE A 276 -12.03 30.87 8.36
N ARG A 277 -12.88 30.80 9.39
CA ARG A 277 -12.72 31.63 10.60
C ARG A 277 -11.30 31.52 11.14
N HIS A 278 -10.67 32.68 11.33
CA HIS A 278 -9.32 32.74 11.89
C HIS A 278 -9.37 32.55 13.42
N PRO A 279 -8.41 31.80 14.00
CA PRO A 279 -8.30 31.66 15.46
C PRO A 279 -8.14 32.98 16.21
N ASP A 280 -7.56 34.01 15.58
CA ASP A 280 -7.39 35.36 16.13
C ASP A 280 -8.68 36.21 16.13
N GLY A 281 -9.78 35.68 15.56
CA GLY A 281 -11.07 36.35 15.48
C GLY A 281 -11.18 37.44 14.40
N VAL A 282 -10.17 37.62 13.54
CA VAL A 282 -10.18 38.62 12.46
C VAL A 282 -11.26 38.30 11.42
N ASN A 283 -11.41 37.03 11.07
CA ASN A 283 -12.49 36.56 10.20
C ASN A 283 -13.63 35.93 11.00
N LYS A 284 -14.87 36.27 10.63
CA LYS A 284 -16.09 35.59 11.12
C LYS A 284 -16.31 34.28 10.35
N ASP A 285 -17.28 33.49 10.80
CA ASP A 285 -17.67 32.26 10.10
C ASP A 285 -18.09 32.57 8.65
N MET A 286 -17.36 32.00 7.69
CA MET A 286 -17.65 32.13 6.27
C MET A 286 -16.99 31.01 5.46
N ASN A 287 -17.57 30.71 4.30
CA ASN A 287 -16.98 29.87 3.26
C ASN A 287 -16.37 30.72 2.13
N LEU A 288 -15.65 30.07 1.21
CA LEU A 288 -15.03 30.75 0.07
C LEU A 288 -15.91 30.77 -1.17
N VAL A 289 -16.77 29.76 -1.35
CA VAL A 289 -17.59 29.59 -2.56
C VAL A 289 -18.95 29.00 -2.24
N THR A 290 -19.95 29.31 -3.04
CA THR A 290 -21.24 28.60 -3.03
C THR A 290 -21.50 27.99 -4.40
N VAL A 291 -21.87 26.71 -4.42
CA VAL A 291 -22.33 26.02 -5.63
C VAL A 291 -23.84 26.17 -5.72
N ALA A 292 -24.33 26.67 -6.86
CA ALA A 292 -25.76 26.89 -7.07
C ALA A 292 -26.54 25.56 -7.11
N LYS A 293 -27.61 25.51 -6.33
CA LYS A 293 -28.49 24.34 -6.15
C LYS A 293 -29.94 24.74 -6.36
N LYS A 294 -30.70 23.87 -7.02
CA LYS A 294 -32.14 24.01 -7.26
C LYS A 294 -32.89 22.75 -6.82
N ASP A 295 -34.21 22.86 -6.75
CA ASP A 295 -35.11 21.73 -6.47
C ASP A 295 -34.74 20.98 -5.18
N ILE A 296 -34.38 21.74 -4.13
CA ILE A 296 -33.97 21.17 -2.82
C ILE A 296 -35.19 20.57 -2.13
N THR A 297 -35.11 19.28 -1.80
CA THR A 297 -36.10 18.54 -1.02
C THR A 297 -35.48 17.92 0.23
N ILE A 298 -36.32 17.71 1.24
CA ILE A 298 -35.95 17.08 2.50
C ILE A 298 -36.79 15.82 2.63
N GLU A 299 -36.12 14.69 2.80
CA GLU A 299 -36.75 13.38 2.84
C GLU A 299 -36.44 12.67 4.17
N GLU A 300 -37.34 11.79 4.62
CA GLU A 300 -37.08 10.93 5.78
C GLU A 300 -36.15 9.80 5.38
N GLY A 301 -34.94 9.81 5.94
CA GLY A 301 -33.88 8.85 5.70
C GLY A 301 -33.78 7.77 6.79
N ARG A 302 -32.86 6.82 6.61
CA ARG A 302 -32.64 5.73 7.58
C ARG A 302 -31.96 6.17 8.87
N ARG A 303 -31.34 7.34 8.90
CA ARG A 303 -30.51 7.84 10.02
C ARG A 303 -30.86 9.27 10.45
N GLY A 304 -31.99 9.78 10.01
CA GLY A 304 -32.35 11.19 10.12
C GLY A 304 -32.95 11.66 8.81
N LYS A 305 -32.88 12.96 8.53
CA LYS A 305 -33.35 13.53 7.26
C LYS A 305 -32.25 13.50 6.22
N ASP A 306 -32.60 13.11 5.01
CA ASP A 306 -31.73 13.19 3.83
C ASP A 306 -32.08 14.45 3.02
N ILE A 307 -31.11 15.02 2.33
CA ILE A 307 -31.29 16.22 1.50
C ILE A 307 -30.98 15.89 0.05
N GLU A 308 -31.98 16.05 -0.81
CA GLU A 308 -31.82 15.89 -2.26
C GLU A 308 -31.87 17.24 -2.96
N TYR A 309 -31.07 17.37 -4.03
CA TYR A 309 -31.02 18.57 -4.85
C TYR A 309 -30.38 18.30 -6.22
N GLU A 310 -30.68 19.17 -7.17
CA GLU A 310 -29.99 19.26 -8.46
C GLU A 310 -29.02 20.44 -8.49
N LEU A 311 -27.95 20.30 -9.26
CA LEU A 311 -27.06 21.43 -9.55
C LEU A 311 -27.74 22.40 -10.51
N ASP A 312 -27.67 23.70 -10.20
CA ASP A 312 -28.08 24.74 -11.14
C ASP A 312 -26.90 25.05 -12.10
N LEU A 313 -27.05 24.57 -13.34
CA LEU A 313 -26.02 24.63 -14.37
C LEU A 313 -26.11 25.92 -15.20
N ASP A 314 -24.99 26.39 -15.70
CA ASP A 314 -24.93 27.50 -16.64
C ASP A 314 -25.43 27.11 -18.04
N LYS A 315 -25.47 28.08 -18.96
CA LYS A 315 -25.87 27.86 -20.36
C LYS A 315 -24.98 26.86 -21.13
N ASN A 316 -23.80 26.54 -20.61
CA ASN A 316 -22.85 25.59 -21.19
C ASN A 316 -22.93 24.22 -20.48
N GLY A 317 -23.86 24.04 -19.53
CA GLY A 317 -24.03 22.82 -18.76
C GLY A 317 -23.02 22.65 -17.62
N ASN A 318 -22.37 23.72 -17.17
CA ASN A 318 -21.38 23.67 -16.08
C ASN A 318 -21.98 24.10 -14.73
N PRO A 319 -21.53 23.52 -13.60
CA PRO A 319 -21.93 23.98 -12.27
C PRO A 319 -21.63 25.47 -12.06
N ARG A 320 -22.62 26.23 -11.58
CA ARG A 320 -22.45 27.66 -11.30
C ARG A 320 -21.84 27.88 -9.92
N LEU A 321 -20.72 28.61 -9.90
CA LEU A 321 -20.00 28.98 -8.67
C LEU A 321 -20.18 30.46 -8.36
N THR A 322 -20.36 30.79 -7.07
CA THR A 322 -20.33 32.17 -6.58
C THR A 322 -19.25 32.28 -5.50
N TRP A 323 -18.12 32.88 -5.86
CA TRP A 323 -17.01 33.11 -4.92
C TRP A 323 -17.32 34.28 -3.99
N ASN A 324 -17.01 34.12 -2.70
CA ASN A 324 -17.20 35.11 -1.65
C ASN A 324 -16.02 36.10 -1.62
N PRO A 325 -16.17 37.35 -2.08
CA PRO A 325 -15.05 38.30 -2.12
C PRO A 325 -14.54 38.69 -0.73
N ALA A 326 -15.37 38.58 0.32
CA ALA A 326 -14.99 38.91 1.69
C ALA A 326 -14.03 37.90 2.32
N ALA A 327 -13.91 36.69 1.74
CA ALA A 327 -12.94 35.68 2.14
C ALA A 327 -11.51 36.03 1.69
N PHE A 328 -11.34 37.03 0.82
CA PHE A 328 -10.06 37.40 0.22
C PHE A 328 -9.60 38.77 0.73
N ASP A 329 -8.28 38.91 0.85
CA ASP A 329 -7.64 40.18 1.14
C ASP A 329 -7.71 41.13 -0.07
N LYS A 330 -7.22 42.36 0.13
CA LYS A 330 -7.15 43.39 -0.93
C LYS A 330 -6.34 42.99 -2.17
N ASN A 331 -5.50 41.95 -2.07
CA ASN A 331 -4.70 41.42 -3.16
C ASN A 331 -5.36 40.20 -3.84
N GLY A 332 -6.57 39.82 -3.41
CA GLY A 332 -7.27 38.63 -3.91
C GLY A 332 -6.69 37.32 -3.38
N LYS A 333 -6.07 37.34 -2.19
CA LYS A 333 -5.48 36.17 -1.53
C LYS A 333 -6.27 35.75 -0.30
N VAL A 334 -6.25 34.48 0.05
CA VAL A 334 -6.93 33.93 1.23
C VAL A 334 -5.93 33.24 2.15
N SER A 335 -6.15 33.36 3.47
CA SER A 335 -5.44 32.58 4.48
C SER A 335 -6.37 31.46 4.94
N ILE A 336 -5.91 30.21 4.87
CA ILE A 336 -6.72 29.04 5.17
C ILE A 336 -6.15 28.36 6.42
N PRO A 337 -6.96 28.06 7.43
CA PRO A 337 -6.52 27.25 8.57
C PRO A 337 -6.21 25.82 8.11
N MET A 338 -5.00 25.33 8.39
CA MET A 338 -4.50 24.04 7.93
C MET A 338 -3.66 23.32 8.99
N MET A 339 -3.67 21.99 8.91
CA MET A 339 -2.87 21.06 9.70
C MET A 339 -1.54 20.78 9.00
N GLY A 340 -0.44 20.71 9.75
CA GLY A 340 0.85 20.30 9.21
C GLY A 340 0.89 18.82 8.80
N PHE A 341 0.18 17.97 9.55
CA PHE A 341 -0.02 16.55 9.27
C PHE A 341 -1.51 16.21 9.31
N PRO A 342 -1.98 15.22 8.53
CA PRO A 342 -3.40 14.88 8.51
C PRO A 342 -3.87 14.36 9.87
N PRO A 343 -5.01 14.87 10.39
CA PRO A 343 -5.68 14.30 11.55
C PRO A 343 -6.11 12.84 11.31
N ASN A 344 -6.36 12.11 12.40
CA ASN A 344 -6.80 10.71 12.33
C ASN A 344 -8.07 10.55 11.48
N ASP A 345 -9.06 11.43 11.63
CA ASP A 345 -10.33 11.33 10.89
C ASP A 345 -10.16 11.52 9.38
N ASN A 346 -9.22 12.36 8.95
CA ASN A 346 -8.85 12.54 7.55
C ASN A 346 -8.29 11.24 6.95
N CYS A 347 -7.36 10.58 7.63
CA CYS A 347 -6.87 9.25 7.23
C CYS A 347 -8.01 8.23 7.21
N MET A 348 -8.86 8.25 8.24
CA MET A 348 -9.96 7.31 8.38
C MET A 348 -11.08 7.51 7.35
N GLN A 349 -11.15 8.64 6.65
CA GLN A 349 -12.09 8.84 5.55
C GLN A 349 -12.00 7.73 4.48
N CYS A 350 -10.79 7.34 4.10
CA CYS A 350 -10.54 6.30 3.08
C CYS A 350 -10.30 4.92 3.71
N HIS A 351 -9.82 4.88 4.96
CA HIS A 351 -9.51 3.65 5.68
C HIS A 351 -10.72 3.07 6.47
N ARG A 352 -11.83 3.81 6.61
CA ARG A 352 -13.14 3.29 7.03
C ARG A 352 -13.81 2.64 5.81
N THR A 353 -14.09 1.35 5.88
CA THR A 353 -15.00 0.71 4.91
C THR A 353 -16.40 0.67 5.49
N SER A 354 -17.39 0.37 4.64
CA SER A 354 -18.83 0.51 4.89
C SER A 354 -19.36 -0.04 6.21
N ASN A 355 -18.57 -0.77 7.00
CA ASN A 355 -18.98 -1.31 8.28
C ASN A 355 -17.84 -1.71 9.28
N SER A 356 -16.56 -1.40 9.00
CA SER A 356 -15.43 -1.63 9.93
C SER A 356 -14.22 -0.75 9.59
N ARG A 357 -13.50 -0.26 10.61
CA ARG A 357 -12.11 0.19 10.44
C ARG A 357 -11.32 -1.03 9.93
N ARG A 358 -10.60 -0.93 8.81
CA ARG A 358 -9.97 -2.07 8.09
C ARG A 358 -8.91 -2.85 8.93
N GLY A 359 -9.30 -3.55 10.00
CA GLY A 359 -8.33 -4.09 10.96
C GLY A 359 -7.63 -3.02 11.82
N PHE A 360 -8.16 -1.79 11.85
CA PHE A 360 -7.57 -0.61 12.51
C PHE A 360 -8.47 -0.05 13.62
N TYR A 361 -8.80 -0.84 14.63
CA TYR A 361 -9.55 -0.30 15.76
C TYR A 361 -8.62 0.46 16.73
N GLY A 362 -7.59 1.20 16.30
CA GLY A 362 -6.45 1.45 17.20
C GLY A 362 -5.95 2.87 17.41
N PHE A 363 -6.64 3.92 16.91
CA PHE A 363 -6.16 5.30 17.07
C PHE A 363 -7.30 6.32 17.22
N GLY A 364 -7.02 7.39 17.98
CA GLY A 364 -7.97 8.40 18.47
C GLY A 364 -8.27 8.24 19.96
N GLU A 365 -8.96 9.20 20.57
CA GLU A 365 -9.31 9.18 22.02
C GLU A 365 -10.02 7.88 22.44
N ASP A 366 -10.87 7.37 21.54
CA ASP A 366 -11.57 6.08 21.64
C ASP A 366 -10.67 4.84 21.82
N ALA A 367 -9.35 4.94 21.58
CA ALA A 367 -8.39 3.85 21.72
C ALA A 367 -7.61 3.91 23.04
N SER A 368 -7.91 4.90 23.89
CA SER A 368 -7.28 5.03 25.21
C SER A 368 -7.67 3.86 26.10
N ALA A 369 -6.67 3.09 26.52
CA ALA A 369 -6.82 2.01 27.49
C ALA A 369 -7.51 2.49 28.79
N VAL A 370 -8.62 1.84 29.15
CA VAL A 370 -9.33 2.07 30.41
C VAL A 370 -9.02 0.91 31.36
N TYR A 371 -8.63 1.22 32.59
CA TYR A 371 -8.32 0.22 33.60
C TYR A 371 -9.37 0.23 34.71
N ASP A 372 -9.69 -0.95 35.25
CA ASP A 372 -10.56 -1.09 36.41
C ASP A 372 -9.83 -0.74 37.74
N GLU A 373 -10.53 -0.87 38.86
CA GLU A 373 -10.01 -0.51 40.19
C GLU A 373 -8.82 -1.40 40.61
N GLU A 374 -8.71 -2.60 40.01
CA GLU A 374 -7.64 -3.56 40.18
C GLU A 374 -6.44 -3.33 39.23
N GLY A 375 -6.56 -2.37 38.32
CA GLY A 375 -5.52 -2.06 37.33
C GLY A 375 -5.48 -3.02 36.15
N MET A 376 -6.53 -3.81 35.94
CA MET A 376 -6.72 -4.67 34.77
C MET A 376 -7.39 -3.87 33.65
N LEU A 377 -7.03 -4.15 32.40
CA LEU A 377 -7.67 -3.48 31.27
C LEU A 377 -9.14 -3.88 31.18
N VAL A 378 -10.03 -2.91 31.09
CA VAL A 378 -11.45 -3.15 30.78
C VAL A 378 -11.52 -3.60 29.32
N ASP A 379 -12.06 -4.79 29.04
CA ASP A 379 -12.07 -5.38 27.69
C ASP A 379 -12.80 -4.48 26.67
N ASP A 380 -12.02 -3.65 25.96
CA ASP A 380 -12.44 -2.96 24.75
C ASP A 380 -11.66 -3.50 23.55
N TYR A 381 -12.39 -3.73 22.46
CA TYR A 381 -11.81 -4.14 21.20
C TYR A 381 -11.03 -3.01 20.52
N LYS A 382 -11.14 -1.75 21.01
CA LYS A 382 -10.48 -0.56 20.49
C LYS A 382 -9.18 -0.17 21.20
N ASP A 383 -8.88 -0.75 22.35
CA ASP A 383 -7.74 -0.29 23.15
C ASP A 383 -6.40 -0.56 22.46
N ASP A 384 -5.50 0.42 22.54
CA ASP A 384 -4.09 0.28 22.18
C ASP A 384 -3.20 0.85 23.29
N VAL A 385 -2.32 0.02 23.85
CA VAL A 385 -1.42 0.41 24.96
C VAL A 385 -0.42 1.51 24.60
N HIS A 386 -0.21 1.78 23.30
CA HIS A 386 0.67 2.83 22.84
C HIS A 386 0.01 4.20 22.83
N TYR A 387 -1.33 4.28 22.77
CA TYR A 387 -2.02 5.57 22.77
C TYR A 387 -1.66 6.37 24.03
N GLY A 388 -1.25 7.63 23.86
CA GLY A 388 -0.84 8.50 24.96
C GLY A 388 0.57 8.25 25.50
N LYS A 389 1.33 7.28 24.96
CA LYS A 389 2.74 7.07 25.34
C LYS A 389 3.67 8.01 24.56
N VAL A 390 4.83 8.32 25.12
CA VAL A 390 5.83 9.18 24.46
C VAL A 390 6.91 8.31 23.82
N PHE A 391 7.20 8.55 22.54
CA PHE A 391 8.34 7.98 21.83
C PHE A 391 9.35 9.08 21.50
N THR A 392 10.64 8.74 21.57
CA THR A 392 11.75 9.64 21.22
C THR A 392 12.50 9.09 20.02
N GLU A 393 12.61 9.88 18.97
CA GLU A 393 13.32 9.50 17.75
C GLU A 393 14.83 9.72 17.87
N ALA A 394 15.60 9.10 16.98
CA ALA A 394 17.06 9.21 16.84
C ALA A 394 17.62 10.64 16.91
N ASN A 395 16.83 11.61 16.47
CA ASN A 395 17.20 13.03 16.44
C ASN A 395 16.91 13.77 17.76
N GLY A 396 16.49 13.06 18.80
CA GLY A 396 16.17 13.59 20.12
C GLY A 396 14.73 14.12 20.28
N GLU A 397 13.90 14.08 19.23
CA GLU A 397 12.53 14.59 19.31
C GLU A 397 11.59 13.60 19.97
N SER A 398 10.92 14.05 21.03
CA SER A 398 9.93 13.26 21.77
C SER A 398 8.51 13.73 21.46
N ARG A 399 7.60 12.79 21.18
CA ARG A 399 6.17 13.09 20.98
C ARG A 399 5.28 12.00 21.53
N GLU A 400 4.08 12.41 21.91
CA GLU A 400 2.99 11.50 22.25
C GLU A 400 2.52 10.75 21.00
N ILE A 401 2.27 9.44 21.15
CA ILE A 401 1.64 8.60 20.16
C ILE A 401 0.13 8.78 20.30
N SER A 402 -0.39 9.85 19.69
CA SER A 402 -1.82 10.20 19.70
C SER A 402 -2.44 10.21 18.31
N THR A 403 -1.61 10.25 17.27
CA THR A 403 -2.05 10.25 15.86
C THR A 403 -1.34 9.17 15.05
N CYS A 404 -1.98 8.76 13.95
CA CYS A 404 -1.41 7.81 12.99
C CYS A 404 -0.01 8.25 12.50
N ASN A 405 0.27 9.55 12.48
CA ASN A 405 1.51 10.14 11.97
C ASN A 405 2.76 9.68 12.75
N ALA A 406 2.62 9.30 14.02
CA ALA A 406 3.71 8.77 14.83
C ALA A 406 4.39 7.55 14.19
N CYS A 407 3.62 6.70 13.52
CA CYS A 407 4.12 5.50 12.86
C CYS A 407 4.09 5.61 11.33
N HIS A 408 3.20 6.43 10.78
CA HIS A 408 2.88 6.47 9.35
C HIS A 408 3.41 7.70 8.59
N ALA A 409 4.01 8.70 9.25
CA ALA A 409 4.52 9.91 8.58
C ALA A 409 6.04 10.07 8.72
N ARG A 410 6.72 10.32 7.58
CA ARG A 410 8.20 10.30 7.46
C ARG A 410 8.94 11.40 8.19
N ASN A 411 8.31 12.56 8.38
CA ASN A 411 8.92 13.72 9.01
C ASN A 411 8.16 14.15 10.26
N TYR A 412 7.37 13.24 10.85
CA TYR A 412 6.59 13.57 12.03
C TYR A 412 7.53 14.10 13.11
N TYR A 413 8.51 13.32 13.57
CA TYR A 413 9.48 13.71 14.60
C TYR A 413 10.54 14.74 14.17
N ARG A 414 10.26 15.63 13.21
CA ARG A 414 11.16 16.75 12.90
C ARG A 414 11.15 17.79 14.03
N GLN A 415 12.29 18.46 14.17
CA GLN A 415 12.46 19.59 15.09
C GLN A 415 11.43 20.71 14.79
N PRO A 416 10.67 21.23 15.77
CA PRO A 416 9.54 22.15 15.53
C PRO A 416 9.89 23.47 14.82
N TRP A 417 11.14 23.92 14.94
CA TRP A 417 11.63 25.16 14.31
C TRP A 417 12.16 24.97 12.89
N VAL A 418 12.23 23.73 12.40
CA VAL A 418 12.60 23.46 11.00
C VAL A 418 11.41 23.84 10.12
N ASN A 419 11.67 24.66 9.09
CA ASN A 419 10.66 25.08 8.14
C ASN A 419 9.88 23.88 7.57
N VAL A 420 8.62 24.09 7.20
CA VAL A 420 7.85 23.11 6.41
C VAL A 420 8.68 22.79 5.16
N ASP A 421 9.00 21.52 4.99
CA ASP A 421 9.64 21.02 3.79
C ASP A 421 8.55 20.93 2.72
N LEU A 422 8.51 21.95 1.86
CA LEU A 422 7.48 22.12 0.83
C LEU A 422 7.57 21.08 -0.28
N ASP A 423 8.70 20.36 -0.34
CA ASP A 423 9.02 19.32 -1.30
C ASP A 423 9.00 17.92 -0.63
N THR A 424 8.43 17.82 0.58
CA THR A 424 8.30 16.56 1.30
C THR A 424 7.54 15.57 0.42
N ASP A 425 8.16 14.41 0.22
CA ASP A 425 7.51 13.26 -0.39
C ASP A 425 6.25 12.84 0.39
N HIS A 426 5.07 12.90 -0.26
CA HIS A 426 3.76 12.56 0.33
C HIS A 426 3.48 11.04 0.36
N ASN A 427 4.54 10.24 0.40
CA ASN A 427 4.46 8.81 0.67
C ASN A 427 4.30 8.53 2.16
N PHE A 428 3.05 8.33 2.59
CA PHE A 428 2.76 7.78 3.92
C PHE A 428 3.32 6.37 4.05
N LEU A 429 3.97 6.11 5.18
CA LEU A 429 4.50 4.81 5.50
C LEU A 429 3.33 3.85 5.65
N LYS A 430 3.36 2.75 4.91
CA LYS A 430 2.33 1.72 4.93
C LYS A 430 2.97 0.42 5.37
N GLY A 431 2.21 -0.41 6.10
CA GLY A 431 2.60 -1.79 6.35
C GLY A 431 2.40 -2.63 5.10
N ASN A 432 3.22 -3.66 4.89
CA ASN A 432 3.07 -4.51 3.71
C ASN A 432 1.70 -5.22 3.77
N SER A 433 0.98 -5.20 2.64
CA SER A 433 -0.29 -5.89 2.48
C SER A 433 -0.20 -6.79 1.26
N ASP A 434 -0.62 -8.04 1.38
CA ASP A 434 -0.56 -8.99 0.26
C ASP A 434 -1.61 -8.69 -0.84
N MET A 435 -2.39 -7.61 -0.66
CA MET A 435 -3.32 -7.04 -1.65
C MET A 435 -2.68 -6.05 -2.61
N ASN A 436 -1.52 -5.50 -2.25
CA ASN A 436 -0.78 -4.59 -3.11
C ASN A 436 0.53 -5.25 -3.49
N LEU A 437 0.78 -5.37 -4.79
CA LEU A 437 2.03 -5.89 -5.30
C LEU A 437 3.10 -4.81 -5.36
N ALA A 438 2.71 -3.53 -5.33
CA ALA A 438 3.61 -2.40 -5.42
C ALA A 438 4.25 -2.05 -4.06
N ASP A 439 5.01 -2.95 -3.47
CA ASP A 439 5.75 -2.64 -2.24
C ASP A 439 6.78 -1.51 -2.48
N HIS A 440 7.23 -1.27 -3.72
CA HIS A 440 8.34 -0.33 -3.97
C HIS A 440 7.90 1.12 -3.81
N ARG A 441 6.69 1.45 -4.27
CA ARG A 441 5.98 2.71 -4.02
C ARG A 441 5.30 2.78 -2.67
N ASP A 442 5.20 1.68 -1.94
CA ASP A 442 4.83 1.70 -0.51
C ASP A 442 5.95 2.24 0.40
N TYR A 443 6.73 3.19 -0.11
CA TYR A 443 8.14 3.48 0.18
C TYR A 443 8.68 2.96 1.51
N GLN A 444 9.88 2.40 1.42
CA GLN A 444 10.79 2.09 2.51
C GLN A 444 11.44 3.37 3.09
N PRO A 445 11.71 3.46 4.40
CA PRO A 445 11.44 2.43 5.42
C PRO A 445 9.93 2.20 5.61
N LYS A 446 9.54 1.02 6.06
CA LYS A 446 8.13 0.68 6.33
C LYS A 446 7.61 1.55 7.49
N ALA A 447 6.30 1.47 7.75
CA ALA A 447 5.74 2.04 8.98
C ALA A 447 6.53 1.50 10.19
N LYS A 448 6.73 2.34 11.21
CA LYS A 448 7.55 1.96 12.37
C LYS A 448 7.03 0.67 12.99
N SER A 449 7.85 -0.38 12.95
CA SER A 449 7.51 -1.70 13.46
C SER A 449 7.71 -1.80 14.97
N CYS A 450 7.11 -2.81 15.60
CA CYS A 450 7.40 -3.14 17.00
C CYS A 450 8.91 -3.31 17.21
N MET A 451 9.59 -3.98 16.26
CA MET A 451 11.02 -4.23 16.31
C MET A 451 11.84 -2.93 16.23
N TYR A 452 11.44 -1.99 15.38
CA TYR A 452 12.08 -0.67 15.31
C TYR A 452 12.02 0.04 16.67
N CYS A 453 10.82 0.15 17.26
CA CYS A 453 10.66 0.89 18.51
C CYS A 453 11.26 0.18 19.73
N HIS A 454 11.29 -1.15 19.75
CA HIS A 454 11.64 -1.93 20.94
C HIS A 454 13.00 -2.66 20.88
N ASP A 455 13.68 -2.74 19.73
CA ASP A 455 14.93 -3.51 19.58
C ASP A 455 15.98 -2.87 18.67
N THR A 456 15.62 -2.46 17.45
CA THR A 456 16.59 -2.05 16.41
C THR A 456 16.75 -0.54 16.26
N GLY A 457 15.83 0.24 16.81
CA GLY A 457 15.92 1.70 16.84
C GLY A 457 17.14 2.17 17.65
N PRO A 458 17.62 3.40 17.41
CA PRO A 458 18.81 3.93 18.09
C PRO A 458 18.59 4.13 19.59
N GLU A 459 17.35 4.42 20.01
CA GLU A 459 16.93 4.52 21.41
C GLU A 459 15.73 3.58 21.64
N PRO A 460 15.97 2.26 21.72
CA PRO A 460 14.90 1.28 21.83
C PRO A 460 14.22 1.40 23.19
N VAL A 461 12.89 1.42 23.18
CA VAL A 461 12.09 1.52 24.41
C VAL A 461 11.82 0.12 24.93
N SER A 462 12.22 -0.18 26.16
CA SER A 462 11.75 -1.37 26.86
C SER A 462 10.70 -0.99 27.90
N PRO A 463 9.42 -1.38 27.73
CA PRO A 463 8.36 -1.05 28.69
C PRO A 463 8.67 -1.47 30.13
N SER A 464 9.41 -2.57 30.30
CA SER A 464 9.81 -3.12 31.59
C SER A 464 11.17 -2.62 32.10
N GLY A 465 11.83 -1.69 31.41
CA GLY A 465 13.13 -1.13 31.78
C GLY A 465 14.35 -2.04 31.57
N HIS A 466 14.18 -3.23 31.00
CA HIS A 466 15.29 -4.11 30.62
C HIS A 466 16.06 -3.61 29.40
N LYS A 467 17.26 -4.17 29.16
CA LYS A 467 18.15 -3.72 28.09
C LYS A 467 17.63 -4.01 26.68
N ASN A 468 16.89 -5.09 26.51
CA ASN A 468 16.36 -5.54 25.22
C ASN A 468 15.15 -6.46 25.44
N MET A 469 14.43 -6.77 24.36
CA MET A 469 13.24 -7.61 24.42
C MET A 469 13.54 -9.04 24.89
N LYS A 470 14.71 -9.61 24.57
CA LYS A 470 15.09 -10.94 25.08
C LYS A 470 15.15 -10.96 26.61
N GLU A 471 15.83 -10.00 27.22
CA GLU A 471 15.94 -9.90 28.68
C GLU A 471 14.59 -9.61 29.34
N ALA A 472 13.78 -8.73 28.75
CA ALA A 472 12.43 -8.43 29.22
C ALA A 472 11.54 -9.67 29.27
N HIS A 473 11.43 -10.40 28.15
CA HIS A 473 10.58 -11.59 28.06
C HIS A 473 11.12 -12.73 28.93
N LEU A 474 12.44 -12.93 28.96
CA LEU A 474 13.06 -13.91 29.84
C LEU A 474 12.71 -13.67 31.32
N ALA A 475 12.74 -12.40 31.77
CA ALA A 475 12.38 -12.04 33.13
C ALA A 475 10.87 -12.25 33.39
N LEU A 476 10.01 -11.78 32.48
CA LEU A 476 8.56 -11.90 32.60
C LEU A 476 8.11 -13.37 32.63
N TRP A 477 8.54 -14.19 31.67
CA TRP A 477 8.18 -15.61 31.59
C TRP A 477 8.75 -16.45 32.74
N LYS A 478 9.91 -16.05 33.30
CA LYS A 478 10.41 -16.62 34.56
C LYS A 478 9.47 -16.30 35.72
N SER A 479 9.04 -15.04 35.84
CA SER A 479 8.19 -14.59 36.94
C SER A 479 6.75 -15.12 36.84
N GLY A 480 6.23 -15.27 35.62
CA GLY A 480 4.91 -15.87 35.34
C GLY A 480 4.87 -17.39 35.51
N GLY A 481 6.04 -18.06 35.57
CA GLY A 481 6.13 -19.50 35.74
C GLY A 481 6.09 -20.31 34.44
N ASP A 482 6.03 -19.66 33.29
CA ASP A 482 6.09 -20.29 31.95
C ASP A 482 7.36 -21.14 31.78
N LEU A 483 8.47 -20.62 32.30
CA LEU A 483 9.78 -21.27 32.22
C LEU A 483 10.07 -22.23 33.38
N ARG A 484 9.05 -22.60 34.17
CA ARG A 484 9.20 -23.55 35.28
C ARG A 484 9.57 -24.94 34.79
N GLY A 485 10.61 -25.53 35.40
CA GLY A 485 11.02 -26.92 35.14
C GLY A 485 12.08 -27.09 34.05
N TYR A 486 12.37 -26.04 33.27
CA TYR A 486 13.47 -26.05 32.30
C TYR A 486 14.85 -25.90 32.96
N ALA A 487 15.89 -26.41 32.28
CA ALA A 487 17.26 -26.22 32.73
C ALA A 487 17.71 -24.76 32.53
N LYS A 488 18.63 -24.28 33.37
CA LYS A 488 19.04 -22.86 33.37
C LYS A 488 19.68 -22.41 32.04
N ASP A 489 20.38 -23.32 31.38
CA ASP A 489 21.04 -23.14 30.10
C ASP A 489 20.07 -23.16 28.90
N GLU A 490 18.84 -23.64 29.08
CA GLU A 490 17.82 -23.69 28.02
C GLU A 490 16.95 -22.41 27.96
N LEU A 491 16.88 -21.66 29.06
CA LEU A 491 15.93 -20.53 29.19
C LEU A 491 16.17 -19.46 28.13
N GLU A 492 17.43 -19.12 27.89
CA GLU A 492 17.78 -18.12 26.87
C GLU A 492 17.48 -18.59 25.45
N SER A 493 17.73 -19.87 25.15
CA SER A 493 17.42 -20.43 23.83
C SER A 493 15.91 -20.44 23.57
N ILE A 494 15.09 -20.81 24.57
CA ILE A 494 13.63 -20.84 24.44
C ILE A 494 13.10 -19.44 24.15
N THR A 495 13.52 -18.43 24.94
CA THR A 495 13.11 -17.05 24.72
C THR A 495 13.55 -16.54 23.35
N ARG A 496 14.79 -16.83 22.94
CA ARG A 496 15.30 -16.39 21.65
C ARG A 496 14.56 -17.03 20.47
N THR A 497 14.30 -18.35 20.51
CA THR A 497 13.54 -19.03 19.45
C THR A 497 12.17 -18.40 19.24
N HIS A 498 11.45 -18.04 20.31
CA HIS A 498 10.14 -17.39 20.16
C HIS A 498 10.25 -16.00 19.52
N LEU A 499 11.25 -15.19 19.89
CA LEU A 499 11.46 -13.87 19.25
C LEU A 499 11.97 -13.98 17.80
N ASP A 500 12.64 -15.09 17.45
CA ASP A 500 13.12 -15.37 16.11
C ASP A 500 12.00 -15.91 15.18
N GLU A 501 11.04 -16.68 15.71
CA GLU A 501 10.03 -17.41 14.92
C GLU A 501 8.60 -16.85 15.05
N VAL A 502 8.27 -16.13 16.13
CA VAL A 502 6.92 -15.62 16.42
C VAL A 502 6.94 -14.10 16.44
N SER A 503 6.04 -13.47 15.68
CA SER A 503 5.90 -12.01 15.68
C SER A 503 5.36 -11.51 17.03
N CYS A 504 5.74 -10.30 17.44
CA CYS A 504 5.20 -9.67 18.66
C CYS A 504 3.66 -9.60 18.60
N GLN A 505 3.14 -9.31 17.42
CA GLN A 505 1.73 -9.22 17.10
C GLN A 505 0.98 -10.51 17.43
N ALA A 506 1.56 -11.68 17.11
CA ALA A 506 0.91 -12.97 17.37
C ALA A 506 0.63 -13.20 18.86
N CYS A 507 1.53 -12.74 19.74
CA CYS A 507 1.37 -12.86 21.19
C CYS A 507 0.51 -11.75 21.80
N HIS A 508 0.59 -10.53 21.26
CA HIS A 508 0.01 -9.33 21.89
C HIS A 508 -1.30 -8.84 21.24
N ILE A 509 -1.73 -9.40 20.12
CA ILE A 509 -2.96 -9.01 19.42
C ILE A 509 -3.91 -10.21 19.34
N THR A 510 -4.64 -10.44 20.43
CA THR A 510 -5.55 -11.57 20.58
C THR A 510 -6.95 -11.13 21.02
N ASN A 511 -7.91 -12.06 20.98
CA ASN A 511 -9.28 -11.88 21.47
C ASN A 511 -9.99 -10.63 20.93
N LYS A 512 -9.74 -10.31 19.65
CA LYS A 512 -10.34 -9.14 19.02
C LYS A 512 -11.81 -9.38 18.68
N LYS A 513 -12.60 -8.30 18.69
CA LYS A 513 -14.02 -8.32 18.32
C LYS A 513 -14.28 -7.39 17.15
N ASN A 514 -15.24 -7.76 16.31
CA ASN A 514 -15.80 -6.94 15.25
C ASN A 514 -17.32 -6.82 15.49
N ARG A 515 -17.81 -5.61 15.79
CA ARG A 515 -19.22 -5.33 16.12
C ARG A 515 -19.74 -6.18 17.29
N GLY A 516 -18.91 -6.34 18.31
CA GLY A 516 -19.23 -7.15 19.49
C GLY A 516 -19.23 -8.66 19.26
N ARG A 517 -18.81 -9.14 18.07
CA ARG A 517 -18.62 -10.57 17.79
C ARG A 517 -17.14 -10.89 17.77
N ASP A 518 -16.76 -12.04 18.32
CA ASP A 518 -15.37 -12.48 18.31
C ASP A 518 -14.85 -12.63 16.87
N LEU A 519 -13.60 -12.20 16.68
CA LEU A 519 -12.89 -12.28 15.41
C LEU A 519 -12.08 -13.57 15.39
N GLN A 520 -12.35 -14.44 14.42
CA GLN A 520 -11.48 -15.59 14.18
C GLN A 520 -10.13 -15.09 13.65
N ILE A 521 -9.08 -15.21 14.46
CA ILE A 521 -7.69 -14.90 14.09
C ILE A 521 -7.01 -16.18 13.60
N LEU A 522 -6.38 -16.09 12.43
CA LEU A 522 -5.55 -17.14 11.85
C LEU A 522 -4.08 -16.70 11.88
N TYR A 523 -3.16 -17.65 11.62
CA TYR A 523 -1.72 -17.41 11.69
C TYR A 523 -1.03 -17.95 10.44
N GLN A 524 -0.09 -17.16 9.92
CA GLN A 524 0.69 -17.47 8.71
C GLN A 524 2.15 -17.10 8.91
N TYR A 525 3.08 -17.77 8.23
CA TYR A 525 4.46 -17.29 8.14
C TYR A 525 4.57 -16.14 7.14
N ARG A 526 5.30 -15.10 7.55
CA ARG A 526 5.51 -13.91 6.73
C ARG A 526 6.91 -13.36 6.93
N ARG A 527 7.46 -12.76 5.88
CA ARG A 527 8.75 -12.08 5.94
C ARG A 527 8.64 -10.72 6.64
N GLU A 528 9.40 -10.56 7.70
CA GLU A 528 9.55 -9.31 8.43
C GLU A 528 10.64 -8.42 7.82
N GLU A 529 10.87 -7.23 8.40
CA GLU A 529 11.85 -6.24 7.95
C GLU A 529 13.29 -6.75 7.88
N ASP A 530 13.66 -7.66 8.77
CA ASP A 530 14.98 -8.29 8.82
C ASP A 530 15.14 -9.47 7.85
N GLY A 531 14.11 -9.75 7.04
CA GLY A 531 14.10 -10.83 6.08
C GLY A 531 13.81 -12.21 6.67
N LYS A 532 13.64 -12.34 7.99
CA LYS A 532 13.24 -13.60 8.62
C LYS A 532 11.76 -13.87 8.43
N LEU A 533 11.40 -15.14 8.33
CA LEU A 533 10.00 -15.57 8.37
C LEU A 533 9.56 -15.66 9.83
N ARG A 534 8.48 -14.97 10.18
CA ARG A 534 7.85 -15.08 11.50
C ARG A 534 6.36 -15.35 11.36
N MET A 535 5.82 -16.10 12.30
CA MET A 535 4.40 -16.34 12.41
C MET A 535 3.66 -15.06 12.80
N SER A 536 2.71 -14.64 11.97
CA SER A 536 1.98 -13.38 12.06
C SER A 536 0.46 -13.59 12.07
N PRO A 537 -0.29 -12.87 12.91
CA PRO A 537 -1.74 -12.96 12.95
C PRO A 537 -2.37 -12.21 11.78
N TYR A 538 -3.40 -12.81 11.19
CA TYR A 538 -4.17 -12.21 10.11
C TYR A 538 -5.63 -12.65 10.17
N ASN A 539 -6.49 -11.96 9.41
CA ASN A 539 -7.87 -12.37 9.23
C ASN A 539 -8.27 -12.31 7.75
N PRO A 540 -8.32 -13.45 7.05
CA PRO A 540 -8.58 -13.44 5.63
C PRO A 540 -10.03 -13.09 5.31
N ARG A 541 -10.22 -12.63 4.08
CA ARG A 541 -11.53 -12.46 3.49
C ARG A 541 -11.66 -13.44 2.33
N ALA A 542 -12.49 -14.46 2.52
CA ALA A 542 -12.85 -15.39 1.46
C ALA A 542 -13.50 -14.63 0.28
N ARG A 543 -13.11 -15.02 -0.94
CA ARG A 543 -13.63 -14.48 -2.20
C ARG A 543 -13.79 -15.59 -3.20
N TYR A 544 -14.60 -15.34 -4.22
CA TYR A 544 -14.56 -16.16 -5.41
C TYR A 544 -14.68 -15.33 -6.68
N PHE A 545 -14.28 -15.93 -7.79
CA PHE A 545 -14.49 -15.45 -9.14
C PHE A 545 -14.73 -16.64 -10.09
N TRP A 546 -15.26 -16.36 -11.28
CA TRP A 546 -15.45 -17.39 -12.30
C TRP A 546 -14.31 -17.32 -13.30
N LYS A 547 -13.66 -18.45 -13.57
CA LYS A 547 -12.49 -18.55 -14.43
C LYS A 547 -12.62 -19.72 -15.39
N ASP A 548 -12.27 -19.49 -16.64
CA ASP A 548 -12.06 -20.54 -17.63
C ASP A 548 -10.74 -21.26 -17.37
N LYS A 549 -10.80 -22.59 -17.17
CA LYS A 549 -9.62 -23.39 -16.82
C LYS A 549 -8.65 -23.58 -17.99
N ASN A 550 -9.13 -23.47 -19.23
CA ASN A 550 -8.34 -23.76 -20.43
C ASN A 550 -7.61 -22.52 -20.98
N SER A 551 -8.19 -21.34 -20.83
CA SER A 551 -7.63 -20.06 -21.29
C SER A 551 -7.13 -19.14 -20.18
N ASP A 552 -7.29 -19.56 -18.92
CA ASP A 552 -7.07 -18.75 -17.71
C ASP A 552 -7.90 -17.46 -17.60
N ARG A 553 -8.85 -17.24 -18.51
CA ARG A 553 -9.67 -16.03 -18.56
C ARG A 553 -10.63 -15.98 -17.36
N VAL A 554 -10.57 -14.88 -16.59
CA VAL A 554 -11.56 -14.59 -15.55
C VAL A 554 -12.70 -13.78 -16.16
N LEU A 555 -13.95 -14.19 -15.89
CA LEU A 555 -15.12 -13.45 -16.37
C LEU A 555 -15.21 -12.10 -15.65
N THR A 556 -15.34 -11.03 -16.44
CA THR A 556 -15.65 -9.67 -15.97
C THR A 556 -17.04 -9.62 -15.34
N LYS A 557 -17.32 -8.58 -14.55
CA LYS A 557 -18.65 -8.39 -13.97
C LYS A 557 -19.73 -8.20 -15.03
N THR A 558 -19.44 -7.45 -16.10
CA THR A 558 -20.32 -7.24 -17.24
C THR A 558 -20.63 -8.57 -17.92
N GLU A 559 -19.63 -9.42 -18.17
CA GLU A 559 -19.85 -10.76 -18.73
C GLU A 559 -20.74 -11.60 -17.82
N ARG A 560 -20.42 -11.67 -16.53
CA ARG A 560 -21.20 -12.44 -15.56
C ARG A 560 -22.63 -11.96 -15.48
N ASN A 561 -22.85 -10.66 -15.41
CA ASN A 561 -24.18 -10.09 -15.24
C ASN A 561 -25.01 -10.17 -16.54
N SER A 562 -24.39 -10.26 -17.72
CA SER A 562 -25.09 -10.28 -19.01
C SER A 562 -26.02 -11.47 -19.22
N VAL A 563 -25.88 -12.54 -18.44
CA VAL A 563 -26.73 -13.73 -18.53
C VAL A 563 -27.96 -13.65 -17.63
N PHE A 564 -28.07 -12.62 -16.80
CA PHE A 564 -29.16 -12.43 -15.85
C PHE A 564 -30.15 -11.36 -16.31
N GLU A 565 -31.43 -11.61 -16.11
CA GLU A 565 -32.50 -10.62 -16.25
C GLU A 565 -33.15 -10.35 -14.90
N TYR A 566 -33.20 -9.08 -14.49
CA TYR A 566 -33.85 -8.68 -13.24
C TYR A 566 -35.37 -8.70 -13.38
N LEU A 567 -36.05 -9.34 -12.43
CA LEU A 567 -37.50 -9.39 -12.38
C LEU A 567 -37.98 -9.16 -10.93
N VAL A 568 -39.08 -8.41 -10.80
CA VAL A 568 -39.87 -8.35 -9.56
C VAL A 568 -41.12 -9.18 -9.79
N LYS A 569 -41.31 -10.24 -8.99
CA LYS A 569 -42.49 -11.10 -9.07
C LYS A 569 -43.70 -10.45 -8.42
N ASP A 570 -44.88 -11.02 -8.67
CA ASP A 570 -46.16 -10.56 -8.12
C ASP A 570 -46.18 -10.55 -6.58
N ASP A 571 -45.41 -11.41 -5.93
CA ASP A 571 -45.26 -11.48 -4.47
C ASP A 571 -44.23 -10.45 -3.91
N GLY A 572 -43.68 -9.60 -4.77
CA GLY A 572 -42.65 -8.62 -4.44
C GLY A 572 -41.24 -9.18 -4.31
N SER A 573 -41.05 -10.49 -4.49
CA SER A 573 -39.72 -11.09 -4.51
C SER A 573 -38.92 -10.61 -5.72
N LYS A 574 -37.63 -10.38 -5.49
CA LYS A 574 -36.69 -9.85 -6.48
C LYS A 574 -35.79 -10.98 -6.92
N VAL A 575 -35.78 -11.27 -8.22
CA VAL A 575 -35.09 -12.44 -8.77
C VAL A 575 -34.24 -12.06 -9.99
N GLY A 576 -33.27 -12.91 -10.29
CA GLY A 576 -32.50 -12.90 -11.53
C GLY A 576 -32.80 -14.17 -12.31
N GLN A 577 -33.37 -14.03 -13.50
CA GLN A 577 -33.56 -15.14 -14.41
C GLN A 577 -32.29 -15.32 -15.24
N VAL A 578 -31.67 -16.50 -15.16
CA VAL A 578 -30.52 -16.84 -16.00
C VAL A 578 -31.05 -17.29 -17.35
N LYS A 579 -30.64 -16.61 -18.42
CA LYS A 579 -31.07 -16.91 -19.78
C LYS A 579 -29.99 -17.57 -20.59
N ASP A 580 -30.39 -18.52 -21.42
CA ASP A 580 -29.51 -19.10 -22.42
C ASP A 580 -29.14 -18.03 -23.46
N PRO A 581 -27.85 -17.75 -23.70
CA PRO A 581 -27.45 -16.70 -24.61
C PRO A 581 -27.79 -17.00 -26.06
N ASP A 582 -28.09 -18.26 -26.44
CA ASP A 582 -28.51 -18.66 -27.80
C ASP A 582 -30.00 -18.51 -28.01
N THR A 583 -30.81 -19.02 -27.09
CA THR A 583 -32.26 -19.15 -27.26
C THR A 583 -33.05 -18.05 -26.54
N GLY A 584 -32.45 -17.40 -25.55
CA GLY A 584 -33.12 -16.46 -24.64
C GLY A 584 -34.04 -17.14 -23.62
N GLU A 585 -34.09 -18.47 -23.59
CA GLU A 585 -34.90 -19.24 -22.65
C GLU A 585 -34.35 -19.15 -21.23
N VAL A 586 -35.24 -19.11 -20.24
CA VAL A 586 -34.86 -19.11 -18.83
C VAL A 586 -34.44 -20.52 -18.43
N VAL A 587 -33.21 -20.66 -17.96
CA VAL A 587 -32.62 -21.95 -17.56
C VAL A 587 -32.75 -22.18 -16.06
N LEU A 588 -32.55 -21.13 -15.25
CA LEU A 588 -32.75 -21.17 -13.80
C LEU A 588 -33.05 -19.77 -13.26
N GLU A 589 -33.45 -19.69 -12.00
CA GLU A 589 -33.71 -18.45 -11.30
C GLU A 589 -32.92 -18.38 -9.99
N VAL A 590 -32.38 -17.20 -9.69
CA VAL A 590 -31.70 -16.90 -8.42
C VAL A 590 -32.33 -15.68 -7.75
N SER A 591 -32.06 -15.48 -6.45
CA SER A 591 -32.49 -14.25 -5.79
C SER A 591 -31.66 -13.03 -6.25
N ALA A 592 -32.28 -11.86 -6.25
CA ALA A 592 -31.64 -10.59 -6.59
C ALA A 592 -31.91 -9.53 -5.52
N ARG A 593 -30.92 -8.66 -5.26
CA ARG A 593 -31.05 -7.56 -4.29
C ARG A 593 -30.26 -6.34 -4.71
N TYR A 594 -30.74 -5.16 -4.32
CA TYR A 594 -29.92 -3.95 -4.36
C TYR A 594 -29.08 -3.86 -3.10
N SER A 595 -27.77 -3.63 -3.25
CA SER A 595 -26.84 -3.36 -2.16
C SER A 595 -25.96 -2.18 -2.55
N HIS A 596 -25.97 -1.13 -1.71
CA HIS A 596 -25.18 0.10 -1.91
C HIS A 596 -25.31 0.67 -3.34
N GLY A 597 -26.55 0.80 -3.83
CA GLY A 597 -26.83 1.33 -5.16
C GLY A 597 -26.53 0.38 -6.33
N SER A 598 -26.10 -0.87 -6.08
CA SER A 598 -25.80 -1.86 -7.13
C SER A 598 -26.70 -3.09 -7.04
N LEU A 599 -27.22 -3.54 -8.18
CA LEU A 599 -27.94 -4.81 -8.28
C LEU A 599 -26.96 -5.98 -8.11
N ARG A 600 -27.36 -6.99 -7.32
CA ARG A 600 -26.59 -8.18 -7.01
C ARG A 600 -27.46 -9.42 -7.16
N TYR A 601 -26.99 -10.39 -7.93
CA TYR A 601 -27.57 -11.72 -8.03
C TYR A 601 -26.87 -12.66 -7.03
N SER A 602 -27.64 -13.56 -6.42
CA SER A 602 -27.10 -14.64 -5.61
C SER A 602 -26.61 -15.78 -6.50
N ASP A 603 -25.78 -16.67 -5.94
CA ASP A 603 -25.44 -17.93 -6.60
C ASP A 603 -26.62 -18.91 -6.51
N PRO A 604 -26.65 -19.96 -7.38
CA PRO A 604 -27.56 -21.09 -7.21
C PRO A 604 -27.36 -21.78 -5.86
N ASP A 605 -28.38 -22.51 -5.40
CA ASP A 605 -28.38 -23.25 -4.13
C ASP A 605 -28.33 -24.78 -4.31
N THR A 606 -28.22 -25.26 -5.55
CA THR A 606 -28.17 -26.69 -5.91
C THR A 606 -27.01 -26.99 -6.85
N TYR A 607 -26.53 -28.25 -6.83
CA TYR A 607 -25.53 -28.75 -7.77
C TYR A 607 -25.96 -28.51 -9.23
N GLU A 608 -27.20 -28.87 -9.57
CA GLU A 608 -27.75 -28.73 -10.92
C GLU A 608 -27.80 -27.26 -11.36
N GLY A 609 -28.14 -26.35 -10.44
CA GLY A 609 -28.14 -24.92 -10.70
C GLY A 609 -26.74 -24.38 -11.04
N PHE A 610 -25.71 -24.79 -10.28
CA PHE A 610 -24.33 -24.42 -10.59
C PHE A 610 -23.84 -25.02 -11.92
N ALA A 611 -24.15 -26.30 -12.17
CA ALA A 611 -23.80 -26.96 -13.43
C ALA A 611 -24.48 -26.30 -14.64
N ALA A 612 -25.74 -25.85 -14.48
CA ALA A 612 -26.45 -25.09 -15.49
C ALA A 612 -25.83 -23.71 -15.73
N LEU A 613 -25.53 -22.96 -14.66
CA LEU A 613 -24.90 -21.64 -14.77
C LEU A 613 -23.50 -21.74 -15.42
N LYS A 614 -22.70 -22.75 -15.06
CA LYS A 614 -21.43 -23.03 -15.73
C LYS A 614 -21.61 -23.20 -17.24
N LYS A 615 -22.56 -24.04 -17.68
CA LYS A 615 -22.83 -24.26 -19.12
C LYS A 615 -23.21 -22.96 -19.84
N ILE A 616 -23.95 -22.09 -19.17
CA ILE A 616 -24.29 -20.76 -19.69
C ILE A 616 -23.04 -19.89 -19.87
N TYR A 617 -22.13 -19.88 -18.89
CA TYR A 617 -20.86 -19.19 -19.02
C TYR A 617 -19.94 -19.80 -20.09
N ASP A 618 -19.88 -21.13 -20.22
CA ASP A 618 -19.13 -21.81 -21.27
C ASP A 618 -19.64 -21.34 -22.65
N LYS A 619 -20.97 -21.32 -22.86
CA LYS A 619 -21.58 -20.80 -24.11
C LYS A 619 -21.25 -19.34 -24.35
N LEU A 620 -21.31 -18.50 -23.31
CA LEU A 620 -20.96 -17.08 -23.39
C LEU A 620 -19.52 -16.90 -23.88
N LEU A 621 -18.56 -17.64 -23.31
CA LEU A 621 -17.15 -17.59 -23.73
C LEU A 621 -16.92 -18.16 -25.13
N ALA A 622 -17.62 -19.24 -25.50
CA ALA A 622 -17.55 -19.81 -26.85
C ALA A 622 -17.98 -18.79 -27.91
N LYS A 623 -19.05 -18.03 -27.67
CA LYS A 623 -19.50 -16.93 -28.55
C LYS A 623 -18.46 -15.82 -28.70
N LYS A 624 -17.65 -15.61 -27.66
CA LYS A 624 -16.53 -14.67 -27.66
C LYS A 624 -15.25 -15.24 -28.27
N GLY A 625 -15.30 -16.44 -28.85
CA GLY A 625 -14.17 -17.06 -29.55
C GLY A 625 -13.21 -17.86 -28.66
N VAL A 626 -13.54 -18.08 -27.39
CA VAL A 626 -12.76 -19.00 -26.53
C VAL A 626 -12.97 -20.42 -27.04
N SER A 627 -11.87 -21.11 -27.35
CA SER A 627 -11.92 -22.49 -27.84
C SER A 627 -12.06 -23.46 -26.66
N ASN A 628 -13.08 -24.33 -26.72
CA ASN A 628 -13.37 -25.34 -25.69
C ASN A 628 -13.41 -24.76 -24.26
N PRO A 629 -14.31 -23.80 -23.97
CA PRO A 629 -14.39 -23.21 -22.64
C PRO A 629 -14.81 -24.24 -21.59
N ASP A 630 -14.19 -24.15 -20.43
CA ASP A 630 -14.46 -24.95 -19.24
C ASP A 630 -14.35 -24.06 -17.99
N VAL A 631 -15.41 -23.29 -17.75
CA VAL A 631 -15.53 -22.33 -16.67
C VAL A 631 -15.76 -23.02 -15.33
N ALA A 632 -15.11 -22.54 -14.27
CA ALA A 632 -15.28 -23.00 -12.90
C ALA A 632 -15.36 -21.83 -11.92
N LEU A 633 -16.02 -22.06 -10.78
CA LEU A 633 -16.03 -21.14 -9.66
C LEU A 633 -14.77 -21.35 -8.83
N VAL A 634 -13.88 -20.35 -8.77
CA VAL A 634 -12.63 -20.43 -8.02
C VAL A 634 -12.82 -19.75 -6.67
N TRP A 635 -12.79 -20.53 -5.58
CA TRP A 635 -12.78 -20.03 -4.20
C TRP A 635 -11.36 -19.80 -3.73
N THR A 636 -11.06 -18.58 -3.33
CA THR A 636 -9.75 -18.18 -2.85
C THR A 636 -9.89 -17.30 -1.61
N GLU A 637 -8.77 -16.99 -1.01
CA GLU A 637 -8.68 -15.95 0.00
C GLU A 637 -7.96 -14.75 -0.58
N ILE A 638 -8.38 -13.57 -0.13
CA ILE A 638 -7.55 -12.40 -0.25
C ILE A 638 -7.14 -12.02 1.17
N ASN A 639 -5.83 -11.97 1.41
CA ASN A 639 -5.35 -11.61 2.73
C ASN A 639 -5.74 -10.16 3.02
N HIS A 640 -6.70 -10.00 3.91
CA HIS A 640 -7.16 -8.71 4.36
C HIS A 640 -6.46 -8.36 5.66
N TYR A 641 -5.39 -7.57 5.51
CA TYR A 641 -4.69 -6.84 6.57
C TYR A 641 -4.04 -7.74 7.63
N LEU A 642 -2.71 -7.63 7.71
CA LEU A 642 -1.97 -8.09 8.87
C LEU A 642 -2.48 -7.35 10.11
N MET A 643 -2.68 -8.09 11.19
CA MET A 643 -3.06 -7.48 12.45
C MET A 643 -1.80 -6.89 13.10
N SER A 644 -1.77 -5.56 13.18
CA SER A 644 -0.58 -4.78 13.60
C SER A 644 -0.90 -3.70 14.64
N HIS A 645 -2.17 -3.57 15.01
CA HIS A 645 -2.69 -2.54 15.91
C HIS A 645 -3.50 -3.17 17.04
N ASN A 646 -3.82 -2.36 18.04
CA ASN A 646 -4.58 -2.75 19.23
C ASN A 646 -3.77 -3.72 20.08
N THR A 647 -2.51 -3.36 20.33
CA THR A 647 -1.62 -4.17 21.15
C THR A 647 -2.14 -4.18 22.59
N ARG A 648 -2.25 -5.37 23.19
CA ARG A 648 -2.63 -5.55 24.60
C ARG A 648 -1.41 -5.48 25.53
N PRO A 649 -1.62 -5.15 26.83
CA PRO A 649 -0.53 -5.14 27.81
C PRO A 649 0.06 -6.54 28.00
N SER A 650 1.29 -6.62 28.52
CA SER A 650 2.01 -7.89 28.68
C SER A 650 1.30 -8.91 29.58
N ALA A 651 0.49 -8.45 30.54
CA ALA A 651 -0.28 -9.32 31.43
C ALA A 651 -1.42 -10.08 30.73
N GLU A 652 -1.81 -9.64 29.53
CA GLU A 652 -2.88 -10.25 28.71
C GLU A 652 -2.35 -10.82 27.39
N ALA A 653 -1.02 -10.87 27.23
CA ALA A 653 -0.41 -11.57 26.12
C ALA A 653 -0.66 -13.08 26.25
N LEU A 654 -0.56 -13.80 25.13
CA LEU A 654 -0.75 -15.26 25.14
C LEU A 654 0.24 -15.96 26.08
N GLU A 655 -0.31 -16.82 26.94
CA GLU A 655 0.45 -17.77 27.75
C GLU A 655 0.91 -18.98 26.92
N CYS A 656 1.96 -19.68 27.37
CA CYS A 656 2.49 -20.86 26.67
C CYS A 656 1.41 -21.93 26.42
N GLU A 657 0.50 -22.14 27.37
CA GLU A 657 -0.59 -23.10 27.28
C GLU A 657 -1.65 -22.78 26.22
N SER A 658 -1.67 -21.53 25.71
CA SER A 658 -2.53 -21.15 24.59
C SER A 658 -2.11 -21.85 23.29
N CYS A 659 -0.88 -22.33 23.22
CA CYS A 659 -0.25 -22.96 22.04
C CYS A 659 0.26 -24.38 22.32
N HIS A 660 0.67 -24.67 23.55
CA HIS A 660 1.37 -25.90 23.94
C HIS A 660 0.71 -26.58 25.14
N ARG A 661 1.16 -27.80 25.49
CA ARG A 661 0.70 -28.50 26.71
C ARG A 661 1.76 -28.48 27.80
N ARG A 662 1.36 -28.18 29.04
CA ARG A 662 2.21 -28.32 30.22
C ARG A 662 2.31 -29.79 30.65
N LYS A 663 3.53 -30.30 30.78
CA LYS A 663 3.83 -31.63 31.30
C LYS A 663 3.75 -31.62 32.83
N GLN A 664 3.63 -32.81 33.42
CA GLN A 664 3.54 -32.97 34.89
C GLN A 664 4.77 -32.44 35.64
N ASN A 665 5.95 -32.42 35.01
CA ASN A 665 7.18 -31.86 35.59
C ASN A 665 7.26 -30.32 35.48
N GLY A 666 6.21 -29.66 34.99
CA GLY A 666 6.13 -28.21 34.81
C GLY A 666 6.61 -27.71 33.44
N VAL A 667 7.39 -28.52 32.70
CA VAL A 667 7.94 -28.18 31.38
C VAL A 667 6.85 -28.13 30.33
N ILE A 668 6.90 -27.16 29.43
CA ILE A 668 6.00 -27.08 28.28
C ILE A 668 6.47 -28.01 27.16
N SER A 669 5.53 -28.71 26.51
CA SER A 669 5.81 -29.51 25.32
C SER A 669 6.27 -28.61 24.17
N SER A 670 7.34 -29.00 23.48
CA SER A 670 7.78 -28.31 22.26
C SER A 670 6.81 -28.49 21.08
N LEU A 671 5.92 -29.49 21.17
CA LEU A 671 4.86 -29.69 20.18
C LEU A 671 3.71 -28.72 20.43
N VAL A 672 3.17 -28.15 19.35
CA VAL A 672 1.91 -27.42 19.36
C VAL A 672 0.78 -28.37 19.75
N ALA A 673 -0.14 -27.93 20.61
CA ALA A 673 -1.28 -28.74 21.00
C ALA A 673 -2.34 -28.71 19.88
N PRO A 674 -2.93 -29.85 19.48
CA PRO A 674 -3.94 -29.87 18.42
C PRO A 674 -5.16 -28.98 18.67
N ASP A 675 -5.55 -28.84 19.94
CA ASP A 675 -6.67 -28.03 20.44
C ASP A 675 -6.29 -26.58 20.77
N SER A 676 -5.08 -26.15 20.41
CA SER A 676 -4.59 -24.79 20.63
C SER A 676 -4.95 -23.83 19.50
N ILE A 677 -4.66 -22.54 19.70
CA ILE A 677 -4.85 -21.51 18.66
C ILE A 677 -3.95 -21.72 17.42
N LEU A 678 -2.87 -22.48 17.54
CA LEU A 678 -1.95 -22.81 16.43
C LEU A 678 -2.16 -24.24 15.91
N GLY A 679 -3.04 -24.99 16.57
CA GLY A 679 -3.28 -26.39 16.27
C GLY A 679 -4.32 -26.62 15.18
N SER A 680 -4.46 -27.88 14.79
CA SER A 680 -5.42 -28.34 13.78
C SER A 680 -6.88 -28.04 14.13
N GLY A 681 -7.20 -27.80 15.41
CA GLY A 681 -8.54 -27.46 15.89
C GLY A 681 -8.94 -26.00 15.67
N ASN A 682 -7.98 -25.10 15.40
CA ASN A 682 -8.30 -23.74 14.98
C ASN A 682 -8.67 -23.72 13.49
N VAL A 683 -9.97 -23.86 13.24
CA VAL A 683 -10.54 -23.99 11.89
C VAL A 683 -11.48 -22.83 11.60
N LYS A 684 -11.35 -22.25 10.41
CA LYS A 684 -12.27 -21.25 9.87
C LYS A 684 -13.12 -21.84 8.76
N GLU A 685 -14.44 -21.64 8.85
CA GLU A 685 -15.35 -21.94 7.75
C GLU A 685 -15.27 -20.83 6.69
N VAL A 686 -15.01 -21.23 5.45
CA VAL A 686 -14.91 -20.37 4.27
C VAL A 686 -16.29 -20.18 3.64
N THR A 687 -16.97 -21.31 3.38
CA THR A 687 -18.30 -21.39 2.79
C THR A 687 -18.86 -22.81 2.96
N THR A 688 -20.14 -23.00 2.66
CA THR A 688 -20.75 -24.33 2.50
C THR A 688 -21.25 -24.49 1.07
N LEU A 689 -20.80 -25.54 0.38
CA LEU A 689 -21.23 -25.90 -0.96
C LEU A 689 -22.54 -26.70 -0.89
N PRO A 690 -23.43 -26.57 -1.89
CA PRO A 690 -24.63 -27.42 -1.97
C PRO A 690 -24.34 -28.92 -2.02
N ASP A 691 -23.23 -29.31 -2.65
CA ASP A 691 -22.79 -30.70 -2.79
C ASP A 691 -21.25 -30.72 -2.85
N PRO A 692 -20.55 -31.52 -2.00
CA PRO A 692 -19.09 -31.62 -2.04
C PRO A 692 -18.55 -32.13 -3.38
N LYS A 693 -19.34 -32.91 -4.14
CA LYS A 693 -18.97 -33.43 -5.47
C LYS A 693 -18.66 -32.32 -6.47
N MET A 694 -19.13 -31.09 -6.22
CA MET A 694 -18.80 -29.93 -7.05
C MET A 694 -17.29 -29.70 -7.18
N VAL A 695 -16.49 -30.07 -6.18
CA VAL A 695 -15.02 -29.99 -6.24
C VAL A 695 -14.45 -31.10 -7.12
N GLU A 696 -14.91 -32.34 -6.94
CA GLU A 696 -14.46 -33.51 -7.72
C GLU A 696 -14.77 -33.37 -9.22
N ASP A 697 -15.97 -32.88 -9.54
CA ASP A 697 -16.42 -32.64 -10.91
C ASP A 697 -15.77 -31.38 -11.54
N GLY A 698 -14.98 -30.63 -10.76
CA GLY A 698 -14.30 -29.42 -11.22
C GLY A 698 -15.24 -28.25 -11.55
N LEU A 699 -16.45 -28.23 -10.97
CA LEU A 699 -17.36 -27.07 -10.97
C LEU A 699 -16.82 -25.97 -10.05
N VAL A 700 -16.24 -26.38 -8.92
CA VAL A 700 -15.58 -25.52 -7.94
C VAL A 700 -14.10 -25.89 -7.86
N VAL A 701 -13.25 -24.87 -7.87
CA VAL A 701 -11.81 -25.00 -7.63
C VAL A 701 -11.50 -24.34 -6.30
N LEU A 702 -10.94 -25.10 -5.36
CA LEU A 702 -10.37 -24.56 -4.14
C LEU A 702 -8.94 -24.11 -4.46
N ASP A 703 -8.73 -22.81 -4.38
CA ASP A 703 -7.56 -22.16 -4.93
C ASP A 703 -6.29 -22.34 -4.10
N LEU A 704 -6.49 -22.53 -2.80
CA LEU A 704 -5.44 -22.59 -1.80
C LEU A 704 -5.34 -24.03 -1.27
N PRO A 705 -4.14 -24.60 -1.16
CA PRO A 705 -3.96 -26.03 -0.89
C PRO A 705 -4.38 -26.44 0.52
N TYR A 706 -4.55 -25.48 1.43
CA TYR A 706 -5.04 -25.69 2.79
C TYR A 706 -6.57 -25.54 2.92
N MET A 707 -7.28 -25.22 1.83
CA MET A 707 -8.75 -25.29 1.81
C MET A 707 -9.19 -26.73 1.60
N LYS A 708 -10.04 -27.23 2.51
CA LYS A 708 -10.55 -28.61 2.47
C LYS A 708 -12.07 -28.61 2.51
N VAL A 709 -12.69 -29.45 1.68
CA VAL A 709 -14.13 -29.71 1.69
C VAL A 709 -14.39 -31.00 2.47
N ASP A 710 -15.40 -31.01 3.34
CA ASP A 710 -15.86 -32.22 4.04
C ASP A 710 -17.07 -32.88 3.36
N GLU A 711 -17.53 -34.00 3.92
CA GLU A 711 -18.66 -34.79 3.38
C GLU A 711 -19.98 -34.00 3.41
N GLU A 712 -20.10 -32.99 4.27
CA GLU A 712 -21.25 -32.08 4.33
C GLU A 712 -21.13 -30.87 3.38
N GLY A 713 -20.04 -30.77 2.59
CA GLY A 713 -19.81 -29.67 1.67
C GLY A 713 -19.25 -28.41 2.33
N ARG A 714 -18.88 -28.43 3.61
CA ARG A 714 -18.25 -27.29 4.28
C ARG A 714 -16.80 -27.17 3.82
N VAL A 715 -16.44 -25.99 3.35
CA VAL A 715 -15.08 -25.64 2.99
C VAL A 715 -14.43 -24.94 4.17
N THR A 716 -13.30 -25.48 4.62
CA THR A 716 -12.61 -25.03 5.84
C THR A 716 -11.12 -24.84 5.62
N GLU A 717 -10.52 -24.02 6.48
CA GLU A 717 -9.07 -23.78 6.55
C GLU A 717 -8.61 -24.01 8.00
N SER A 718 -7.57 -24.83 8.19
CA SER A 718 -6.95 -25.02 9.51
C SER A 718 -5.65 -24.22 9.64
N VAL A 719 -5.36 -23.68 10.83
CA VAL A 719 -4.11 -22.95 11.07
C VAL A 719 -2.88 -23.83 10.84
N GLU A 720 -2.94 -25.11 11.20
CA GLU A 720 -1.82 -26.04 10.96
C GLU A 720 -1.48 -26.14 9.46
N ASP A 721 -2.47 -26.34 8.60
CA ASP A 721 -2.26 -26.45 7.15
C ASP A 721 -1.75 -25.11 6.56
N ILE A 722 -2.26 -23.98 7.04
CA ILE A 722 -1.79 -22.65 6.65
C ILE A 722 -0.32 -22.45 7.02
N LEU A 723 0.06 -22.77 8.26
CA LEU A 723 1.44 -22.63 8.73
C LEU A 723 2.39 -23.56 7.96
N TYR A 724 1.96 -24.80 7.67
CA TYR A 724 2.74 -25.73 6.86
C TYR A 724 3.01 -25.16 5.45
N TYR A 725 1.98 -24.64 4.79
CA TYR A 725 2.11 -24.08 3.45
C TYR A 725 2.95 -22.80 3.43
N THR A 726 2.64 -21.86 4.34
CA THR A 726 3.27 -20.53 4.35
C THR A 726 4.72 -20.52 4.77
N LEU A 727 5.18 -21.56 5.46
CA LEU A 727 6.60 -21.76 5.73
C LEU A 727 7.42 -21.88 4.44
N VAL A 728 6.83 -22.47 3.39
CA VAL A 728 7.45 -22.67 2.07
C VAL A 728 7.11 -21.50 1.14
N ASN A 729 5.83 -21.13 1.04
CA ASN A 729 5.37 -20.00 0.25
C ASN A 729 4.64 -18.97 1.13
N PRO A 730 5.35 -17.94 1.63
CA PRO A 730 4.74 -16.91 2.48
C PRO A 730 3.77 -15.98 1.72
N SER A 731 3.62 -16.13 0.40
CA SER A 731 2.58 -15.45 -0.36
C SER A 731 1.26 -16.19 -0.22
N MET A 732 0.25 -15.51 0.33
CA MET A 732 -1.08 -16.07 0.60
C MET A 732 -2.13 -15.70 -0.44
N THR A 733 -1.74 -14.96 -1.47
CA THR A 733 -2.60 -14.64 -2.60
C THR A 733 -2.05 -15.27 -3.88
N ARG A 734 -2.94 -15.55 -4.85
CA ARG A 734 -2.58 -15.94 -6.24
C ARG A 734 -1.58 -15.02 -6.91
N LEU A 735 -1.43 -13.80 -6.39
CA LEU A 735 -0.49 -12.81 -6.90
C LEU A 735 0.98 -13.22 -6.67
N ASN A 736 1.25 -14.19 -5.77
CA ASN A 736 2.55 -14.84 -5.62
C ASN A 736 3.73 -13.87 -5.47
N ASN A 737 3.52 -12.79 -4.69
CA ASN A 737 4.43 -11.65 -4.64
C ASN A 737 5.85 -12.03 -4.19
N GLU A 738 5.99 -12.90 -3.18
CA GLU A 738 7.26 -13.36 -2.64
C GLU A 738 8.06 -14.24 -3.63
N ILE A 739 7.37 -14.78 -4.63
CA ILE A 739 7.96 -15.65 -5.65
C ILE A 739 7.80 -15.10 -7.08
N ALA A 740 7.41 -13.82 -7.22
CA ALA A 740 7.26 -13.19 -8.53
C ALA A 740 8.59 -13.24 -9.31
N PRO A 741 8.56 -13.66 -10.59
CA PRO A 741 9.78 -13.83 -11.38
C PRO A 741 10.29 -12.51 -11.98
N SER A 742 9.51 -11.42 -11.89
CA SER A 742 9.92 -10.10 -12.38
C SER A 742 9.17 -8.96 -11.68
N GLN A 743 9.76 -7.76 -11.74
CA GLN A 743 9.20 -6.52 -11.24
C GLN A 743 9.53 -5.36 -12.20
N ARG A 744 8.54 -4.49 -12.45
CA ARG A 744 8.68 -3.22 -13.17
C ARG A 744 8.45 -2.06 -12.21
N GLY A 745 9.11 -0.93 -12.45
CA GLY A 745 8.92 0.30 -11.68
C GLY A 745 9.75 1.45 -12.22
N GLN A 746 9.65 2.63 -11.62
CA GLN A 746 10.48 3.77 -12.01
C GLN A 746 11.71 3.89 -11.09
N ALA A 747 12.77 4.51 -11.60
CA ALA A 747 13.91 4.85 -10.76
C ALA A 747 13.64 6.17 -10.01
N ARG A 748 14.22 6.30 -8.83
CA ARG A 748 14.00 7.43 -7.93
C ARG A 748 15.23 8.30 -7.83
N ARG A 749 15.03 9.61 -7.95
CA ARG A 749 16.06 10.59 -7.63
C ARG A 749 16.26 10.65 -6.13
N VAL A 750 17.46 10.31 -5.66
CA VAL A 750 17.87 10.36 -4.25
C VAL A 750 19.33 10.79 -4.17
N THR A 751 19.82 11.13 -2.98
CA THR A 751 21.27 11.33 -2.81
C THR A 751 22.02 10.03 -3.10
N ALA A 752 23.24 10.12 -3.63
CA ALA A 752 24.06 8.96 -3.97
C ALA A 752 24.31 8.04 -2.75
N ILE A 753 24.43 8.61 -1.55
CA ILE A 753 24.54 7.86 -0.29
C ILE A 753 23.27 7.03 -0.03
N LYS A 754 22.10 7.64 -0.20
CA LYS A 754 20.81 6.96 -0.01
C LYS A 754 20.63 5.86 -1.07
N ALA A 755 21.02 6.11 -2.32
CA ALA A 755 21.02 5.08 -3.37
C ALA A 755 21.88 3.86 -2.96
N MET A 756 23.11 4.07 -2.47
CA MET A 756 23.96 2.97 -2.01
C MET A 756 23.39 2.21 -0.80
N ASN A 757 22.78 2.92 0.16
CA ASN A 757 22.08 2.29 1.28
C ASN A 757 20.95 1.38 0.79
N THR A 758 20.13 1.90 -0.12
CA THR A 758 19.03 1.16 -0.73
C THR A 758 19.54 -0.06 -1.50
N ALA A 759 20.66 0.05 -2.22
CA ALA A 759 21.28 -1.06 -2.95
C ALA A 759 22.00 -2.10 -2.06
N GLY A 760 22.02 -1.92 -0.72
CA GLY A 760 22.67 -2.85 0.21
C GLY A 760 24.21 -2.75 0.23
N ILE A 761 24.78 -1.64 -0.25
CA ILE A 761 26.22 -1.43 -0.35
C ILE A 761 26.72 -0.79 0.94
N TRP A 762 27.01 -1.62 1.95
CA TRP A 762 27.46 -1.14 3.28
C TRP A 762 28.97 -1.01 3.44
N ASP A 763 29.75 -1.73 2.63
CA ASP A 763 31.21 -1.69 2.69
C ASP A 763 31.76 -0.32 2.27
N GLU A 764 32.58 0.29 3.13
CA GLU A 764 33.08 1.66 2.95
C GLU A 764 33.95 1.81 1.69
N LYS A 765 34.78 0.82 1.37
CA LYS A 765 35.63 0.85 0.17
C LYS A 765 34.81 0.69 -1.09
N HIS A 766 33.77 -0.13 -1.05
CA HIS A 766 32.84 -0.27 -2.17
C HIS A 766 32.03 1.02 -2.39
N ARG A 767 31.60 1.68 -1.30
CA ARG A 767 30.92 2.98 -1.38
C ARG A 767 31.78 4.04 -2.05
N GLU A 768 33.07 4.14 -1.68
CA GLU A 768 33.99 5.09 -2.29
C GLU A 768 34.10 4.88 -3.81
N ARG A 769 34.23 3.62 -4.26
CA ARG A 769 34.29 3.29 -5.70
C ARG A 769 33.01 3.63 -6.44
N VAL A 770 31.85 3.39 -5.82
CA VAL A 770 30.54 3.71 -6.40
C VAL A 770 30.33 5.23 -6.48
N MET A 771 30.66 5.97 -5.41
CA MET A 771 30.61 7.43 -5.41
C MET A 771 31.47 8.03 -6.53
N ASN A 772 32.70 7.52 -6.68
CA ASN A 772 33.60 7.97 -7.75
C ASN A 772 33.07 7.62 -9.15
N ALA A 773 32.35 6.51 -9.30
CA ALA A 773 31.76 6.10 -10.57
C ALA A 773 30.50 6.90 -10.93
N LEU A 774 29.67 7.27 -9.94
CA LEU A 774 28.50 8.13 -10.16
C LEU A 774 28.90 9.58 -10.44
N GLY A 775 29.96 10.10 -9.82
CA GLY A 775 30.50 11.43 -10.12
C GLY A 775 29.60 12.61 -9.72
N GLY A 776 28.48 12.38 -9.03
CA GLY A 776 27.53 13.39 -8.59
C GLY A 776 27.01 13.15 -7.17
N GLU A 777 26.42 14.18 -6.57
CA GLU A 777 25.82 14.10 -5.23
C GLU A 777 24.47 13.38 -5.23
N ASP A 778 23.77 13.45 -6.35
CA ASP A 778 22.46 12.84 -6.59
C ASP A 778 22.56 11.71 -7.62
N SER A 779 21.66 10.73 -7.46
CA SER A 779 21.60 9.53 -8.29
C SER A 779 20.16 9.07 -8.45
N TYR A 780 19.87 8.51 -9.62
CA TYR A 780 18.67 7.72 -9.81
C TYR A 780 18.92 6.27 -9.40
N ILE A 781 17.99 5.69 -8.65
CA ILE A 781 18.04 4.27 -8.27
C ILE A 781 16.74 3.52 -8.58
N PHE A 782 16.87 2.37 -9.24
CA PHE A 782 15.84 1.35 -9.34
C PHE A 782 16.26 0.09 -8.57
N ARG A 783 15.39 -0.41 -7.69
CA ARG A 783 15.61 -1.63 -6.91
C ARG A 783 14.28 -2.39 -6.74
N PRO A 784 14.18 -3.63 -7.25
CA PRO A 784 13.07 -4.51 -6.94
C PRO A 784 13.01 -4.81 -5.44
N ASN A 785 11.80 -4.99 -4.93
CA ASN A 785 11.61 -5.18 -3.49
C ASN A 785 10.58 -6.25 -3.11
N TYR A 786 9.93 -6.85 -4.10
CA TYR A 786 9.24 -8.13 -3.98
C TYR A 786 9.79 -9.10 -5.03
N GLY A 787 9.25 -10.31 -5.09
CA GLY A 787 9.72 -11.37 -5.99
C GLY A 787 10.80 -12.22 -5.37
N VAL A 788 11.25 -13.25 -6.07
CA VAL A 788 12.27 -14.18 -5.56
C VAL A 788 13.57 -13.47 -5.16
N ALA A 789 14.37 -14.09 -4.28
CA ALA A 789 15.61 -13.50 -3.75
C ALA A 789 16.57 -12.92 -4.82
N PRO A 790 16.76 -13.54 -6.00
CA PRO A 790 17.62 -12.96 -7.05
C PRO A 790 17.11 -11.61 -7.56
N ILE A 791 15.80 -11.47 -7.76
CA ILE A 791 15.18 -10.23 -8.24
C ILE A 791 15.34 -9.12 -7.19
N ARG A 792 15.06 -9.41 -5.93
CA ARG A 792 15.27 -8.46 -4.81
C ARG A 792 16.74 -8.11 -4.58
N GLY A 793 17.67 -8.90 -5.10
CA GLY A 793 19.11 -8.65 -5.01
C GLY A 793 19.62 -7.59 -5.97
N VAL A 794 18.85 -7.27 -7.02
CA VAL A 794 19.27 -6.37 -8.11
C VAL A 794 19.14 -4.90 -7.73
N SER A 795 20.04 -4.05 -8.23
CA SER A 795 19.82 -2.60 -8.27
C SER A 795 20.47 -1.98 -9.50
N ILE A 796 19.88 -0.89 -10.00
CA ILE A 796 20.41 -0.06 -11.09
C ILE A 796 20.57 1.35 -10.54
N LEU A 797 21.78 1.91 -10.66
CA LEU A 797 22.08 3.28 -10.24
C LEU A 797 22.64 4.04 -11.44
N THR A 798 22.28 5.31 -11.58
CA THR A 798 22.93 6.22 -12.53
C THR A 798 23.03 7.61 -11.92
N ALA A 799 24.00 8.41 -12.38
CA ALA A 799 24.14 9.79 -11.95
C ALA A 799 22.90 10.59 -12.36
N SER A 800 22.48 11.57 -11.56
CA SER A 800 21.49 12.53 -12.05
C SER A 800 22.19 13.58 -12.92
N ASP A 801 21.60 13.90 -14.07
CA ASP A 801 21.99 15.05 -14.87
C ASP A 801 20.74 15.72 -15.47
N PHE A 802 20.94 16.87 -16.11
CA PHE A 802 19.85 17.66 -16.68
C PHE A 802 19.00 16.90 -17.72
N LEU A 803 19.63 16.07 -18.56
CA LEU A 803 18.90 15.32 -19.60
C LEU A 803 18.12 14.16 -18.99
N LEU A 804 18.71 13.45 -18.03
CA LEU A 804 18.05 12.39 -17.28
C LEU A 804 16.87 12.95 -16.48
N ASP A 805 17.03 14.09 -15.81
CA ASP A 805 15.95 14.73 -15.05
C ASP A 805 14.71 15.01 -15.93
N MET A 806 14.90 15.26 -17.24
CA MET A 806 13.80 15.48 -18.19
C MET A 806 13.10 14.19 -18.64
N ILE A 807 13.80 13.05 -18.73
CA ILE A 807 13.24 11.81 -19.32
C ILE A 807 12.85 10.76 -18.28
N MET A 808 13.47 10.78 -17.10
CA MET A 808 13.26 9.77 -16.06
C MET A 808 11.82 9.67 -15.56
N PRO A 809 11.03 10.76 -15.44
CA PRO A 809 9.61 10.68 -15.09
C PRO A 809 8.75 9.86 -16.07
N TYR A 810 9.21 9.69 -17.31
CA TYR A 810 8.52 8.96 -18.38
C TYR A 810 9.18 7.61 -18.69
N THR A 811 10.23 7.26 -17.96
CA THR A 811 10.98 6.03 -18.15
C THR A 811 10.69 5.05 -17.02
N SER A 812 10.59 3.76 -17.35
CA SER A 812 10.47 2.69 -16.34
C SER A 812 11.53 1.62 -16.55
N PHE A 813 11.85 0.88 -15.50
CA PHE A 813 12.84 -0.17 -15.48
C PHE A 813 12.16 -1.50 -15.12
N ARG A 814 12.68 -2.60 -15.66
CA ARG A 814 12.26 -3.96 -15.30
C ARG A 814 13.46 -4.78 -14.88
N ALA A 815 13.27 -5.61 -13.84
CA ALA A 815 14.16 -6.72 -13.52
C ALA A 815 13.36 -8.02 -13.57
N GLY A 816 13.89 -9.06 -14.20
CA GLY A 816 13.23 -10.37 -14.30
C GLY A 816 14.21 -11.54 -14.32
N LEU A 817 13.71 -12.75 -14.08
CA LEU A 817 14.47 -13.97 -14.30
C LEU A 817 14.55 -14.24 -15.80
N VAL A 818 15.67 -14.82 -16.22
CA VAL A 818 15.89 -15.24 -17.60
C VAL A 818 15.23 -16.60 -17.85
N GLU A 819 14.65 -16.79 -19.03
CA GLU A 819 14.03 -18.05 -19.44
C GLU A 819 15.06 -19.20 -19.55
N ASP A 820 14.61 -20.44 -19.30
CA ASP A 820 15.47 -21.63 -19.23
C ASP A 820 16.37 -21.83 -20.47
N ALA A 821 15.85 -21.50 -21.66
CA ALA A 821 16.62 -21.62 -22.90
C ALA A 821 17.85 -20.69 -22.93
N ALA A 822 17.70 -19.46 -22.46
CA ALA A 822 18.79 -18.48 -22.38
C ALA A 822 19.74 -18.81 -21.21
N VAL A 823 19.24 -19.42 -20.13
CA VAL A 823 20.08 -19.96 -19.04
C VAL A 823 21.05 -21.03 -19.55
N ALA A 824 20.56 -21.98 -20.36
CA ALA A 824 21.40 -23.00 -20.97
C ALA A 824 22.51 -22.39 -21.84
N LYS A 825 22.19 -21.37 -22.65
CA LYS A 825 23.15 -20.67 -23.51
C LYS A 825 24.23 -19.92 -22.72
N ALA A 826 23.85 -19.27 -21.62
CA ALA A 826 24.82 -18.62 -20.75
C ALA A 826 25.78 -19.64 -20.10
N ALA A 827 25.25 -20.80 -19.69
CA ALA A 827 26.05 -21.87 -19.09
C ALA A 827 27.07 -22.45 -20.08
N GLU A 828 26.66 -22.66 -21.34
CA GLU A 828 27.57 -23.04 -22.44
C GLU A 828 28.68 -21.99 -22.62
N SER A 829 28.30 -20.71 -22.74
CA SER A 829 29.26 -19.60 -22.90
C SER A 829 30.24 -19.47 -21.72
N ALA A 830 29.77 -19.68 -20.49
CA ALA A 830 30.62 -19.70 -19.31
C ALA A 830 31.62 -20.88 -19.35
N ALA A 831 31.14 -22.07 -19.72
CA ALA A 831 31.96 -23.28 -19.79
C ALA A 831 33.05 -23.17 -20.86
N ASP A 832 32.72 -22.66 -22.04
CA ASP A 832 33.66 -22.41 -23.14
C ASP A 832 34.79 -21.45 -22.74
N LYS A 833 34.48 -20.53 -21.83
CA LYS A 833 35.43 -19.56 -21.27
C LYS A 833 36.11 -20.05 -19.98
N GLY A 834 35.98 -21.34 -19.64
CA GLY A 834 36.65 -21.96 -18.50
C GLY A 834 36.06 -21.58 -17.14
N SER A 835 34.80 -21.19 -17.07
CA SER A 835 34.11 -20.75 -15.84
C SER A 835 32.89 -21.60 -15.52
N LYS A 836 32.29 -21.37 -14.36
CA LYS A 836 31.00 -21.97 -13.94
C LYS A 836 30.09 -20.86 -13.42
N LEU A 837 28.82 -20.87 -13.82
CA LEU A 837 27.83 -19.93 -13.30
C LEU A 837 27.78 -19.95 -11.77
N ALA A 838 27.74 -18.75 -11.19
CA ALA A 838 27.80 -18.48 -9.74
C ALA A 838 26.72 -17.46 -9.31
N SER A 839 25.75 -17.19 -10.16
CA SER A 839 24.55 -16.42 -9.86
C SER A 839 23.34 -17.01 -10.61
N ASP A 840 22.15 -16.65 -10.17
CA ASP A 840 20.98 -16.70 -11.04
C ASP A 840 21.15 -15.67 -12.17
N LEU A 841 20.43 -15.89 -13.28
CA LEU A 841 20.47 -14.99 -14.42
C LEU A 841 19.32 -14.01 -14.34
N VAL A 842 19.61 -12.75 -14.65
CA VAL A 842 18.61 -11.68 -14.62
C VAL A 842 18.57 -10.94 -15.95
N VAL A 843 17.37 -10.51 -16.34
CA VAL A 843 17.15 -9.54 -17.41
C VAL A 843 16.82 -8.18 -16.78
N LEU A 844 17.52 -7.15 -17.23
CA LEU A 844 17.32 -5.76 -16.86
C LEU A 844 16.91 -5.00 -18.11
N GLU A 845 15.88 -4.16 -18.03
CA GLU A 845 15.37 -3.40 -19.17
C GLU A 845 15.06 -1.96 -18.78
N VAL A 846 15.18 -1.08 -19.76
CA VAL A 846 14.64 0.28 -19.72
C VAL A 846 13.48 0.35 -20.72
N ILE A 847 12.38 0.97 -20.32
CA ILE A 847 11.15 1.07 -21.09
C ILE A 847 10.76 2.54 -21.19
N ASN A 848 10.59 3.06 -22.41
CA ASN A 848 10.26 4.47 -22.67
C ASN A 848 8.77 4.79 -22.44
N ALA A 849 8.39 6.04 -22.72
CA ALA A 849 7.03 6.55 -22.56
C ALA A 849 6.01 5.85 -23.48
N GLU A 850 6.48 5.40 -24.65
CA GLU A 850 5.69 4.66 -25.64
C GLU A 850 5.46 3.19 -25.25
N GLY A 851 6.23 2.68 -24.27
CA GLY A 851 6.19 1.30 -23.82
C GLY A 851 7.21 0.38 -24.50
N ASP A 852 8.11 0.91 -25.31
CA ASP A 852 9.16 0.16 -25.99
C ASP A 852 10.37 -0.09 -25.08
N VAL A 853 10.93 -1.31 -25.15
CA VAL A 853 12.20 -1.63 -24.49
C VAL A 853 13.35 -0.98 -25.26
N ILE A 854 14.13 -0.15 -24.58
CA ILE A 854 15.32 0.53 -25.14
C ILE A 854 16.59 -0.06 -24.55
N GLY A 855 17.59 -0.29 -25.40
CA GLY A 855 18.84 -0.96 -25.01
C GLY A 855 19.80 -0.08 -24.17
N ASN A 856 19.70 1.24 -24.29
CA ASN A 856 20.51 2.21 -23.55
C ASN A 856 19.68 3.45 -23.20
N LEU A 857 20.12 4.18 -22.17
CA LEU A 857 19.51 5.43 -21.75
C LEU A 857 20.47 6.57 -22.06
N LEU A 858 20.32 7.18 -23.25
CA LEU A 858 21.17 8.29 -23.71
C LEU A 858 22.69 8.01 -23.66
N ASP A 859 23.09 6.75 -23.86
CA ASP A 859 24.49 6.29 -23.74
C ASP A 859 25.15 6.60 -22.38
N VAL A 860 24.35 6.77 -21.32
CA VAL A 860 24.85 6.99 -19.96
C VAL A 860 25.27 5.66 -19.33
N ASP A 861 26.46 5.66 -18.69
CA ASP A 861 26.93 4.54 -17.89
C ASP A 861 25.99 4.29 -16.70
N MET A 862 25.42 3.09 -16.65
CA MET A 862 24.65 2.62 -15.49
C MET A 862 25.52 1.71 -14.62
N LEU A 863 25.33 1.79 -13.30
CA LEU A 863 25.88 0.85 -12.35
C LEU A 863 24.83 -0.20 -12.03
N ILE A 864 25.14 -1.47 -12.31
CA ILE A 864 24.30 -2.59 -11.94
C ILE A 864 24.89 -3.31 -10.72
N VAL A 865 24.03 -3.64 -9.77
CA VAL A 865 24.34 -4.47 -8.61
C VAL A 865 23.61 -5.79 -8.82
N LEU A 866 24.38 -6.88 -8.91
CA LEU A 866 23.88 -8.22 -9.19
C LEU A 866 24.14 -9.15 -8.00
N PRO A 867 23.16 -9.98 -7.59
CA PRO A 867 23.35 -10.95 -6.51
C PRO A 867 24.38 -12.02 -6.91
N TYR A 868 25.25 -12.36 -5.97
CA TYR A 868 26.35 -13.30 -6.22
C TYR A 868 26.37 -14.41 -5.17
N ARG A 869 26.38 -15.67 -5.62
CA ARG A 869 26.38 -16.86 -4.75
C ARG A 869 27.75 -17.53 -4.64
N GLY A 870 28.74 -17.06 -5.39
CA GLY A 870 30.09 -17.61 -5.35
C GLY A 870 30.93 -17.11 -4.18
N GLY A 871 32.11 -17.69 -4.05
CA GLY A 871 33.06 -17.41 -2.95
C GLY A 871 34.16 -16.40 -3.30
N MET A 872 34.24 -15.93 -4.55
CA MET A 872 35.33 -15.05 -4.99
C MET A 872 35.15 -13.63 -4.47
N ASN A 873 36.25 -12.95 -4.19
CA ASN A 873 36.27 -11.57 -3.67
C ASN A 873 37.04 -10.60 -4.56
N ALA A 874 37.44 -11.02 -5.77
CA ALA A 874 38.29 -10.25 -6.66
C ALA A 874 37.73 -10.26 -8.11
N PRO A 875 37.66 -9.09 -8.78
CA PRO A 875 37.13 -8.96 -10.14
C PRO A 875 37.77 -9.87 -11.20
N ASP A 876 39.08 -10.09 -11.14
CA ASP A 876 39.85 -10.90 -12.10
C ASP A 876 39.54 -12.41 -12.00
N LYS A 877 38.90 -12.84 -10.91
CA LYS A 877 38.44 -14.22 -10.68
C LYS A 877 37.04 -14.48 -11.22
N LEU A 878 36.36 -13.44 -11.68
CA LEU A 878 35.01 -13.52 -12.23
C LEU A 878 35.00 -13.39 -13.74
N GLN A 879 33.88 -13.81 -14.32
CA GLN A 879 33.39 -13.41 -15.63
C GLN A 879 32.00 -12.84 -15.44
N LEU A 880 31.79 -11.64 -15.94
CA LEU A 880 30.47 -11.02 -15.97
C LEU A 880 29.96 -11.15 -17.40
N LEU A 881 28.99 -12.02 -17.59
CA LEU A 881 28.42 -12.31 -18.90
C LEU A 881 27.24 -11.37 -19.15
N ALA A 882 27.14 -10.83 -20.36
CA ALA A 882 26.06 -9.95 -20.80
C ALA A 882 25.52 -10.39 -22.18
N SER A 883 24.22 -10.21 -22.40
CA SER A 883 23.56 -10.51 -23.68
C SER A 883 22.37 -9.59 -23.91
N VAL A 884 22.15 -9.10 -25.13
CA VAL A 884 20.99 -8.25 -25.45
C VAL A 884 19.70 -9.09 -25.53
N ASP A 885 19.76 -10.26 -26.13
CA ASP A 885 18.59 -11.10 -26.48
C ASP A 885 18.56 -12.45 -25.76
N GLY A 886 19.55 -12.74 -24.92
CA GLY A 886 19.70 -14.01 -24.20
C GLY A 886 20.29 -15.14 -25.04
N THR A 887 20.64 -14.90 -26.31
CA THR A 887 21.17 -15.93 -27.23
C THR A 887 22.68 -15.87 -27.36
N ALA A 888 23.25 -14.68 -27.54
CA ALA A 888 24.69 -14.45 -27.67
C ALA A 888 25.26 -13.77 -26.43
N TRP A 889 26.21 -14.43 -25.76
CA TRP A 889 26.73 -14.01 -24.46
C TRP A 889 28.20 -13.58 -24.53
N ASP A 890 28.42 -12.30 -24.33
CA ASP A 890 29.73 -11.65 -24.26
C ASP A 890 30.21 -11.53 -22.81
N ASN A 891 31.51 -11.28 -22.61
CA ASN A 891 32.08 -11.05 -21.30
C ASN A 891 32.43 -9.56 -21.13
N LEU A 892 31.79 -8.89 -20.18
CA LEU A 892 32.19 -7.58 -19.70
C LEU A 892 33.59 -7.67 -19.08
N GLY A 893 34.42 -6.67 -19.34
CA GLY A 893 35.81 -6.69 -18.92
C GLY A 893 35.92 -6.66 -17.38
N SER A 894 37.00 -7.21 -16.82
CA SER A 894 37.23 -7.09 -15.37
C SER A 894 37.40 -5.64 -14.91
N GLY A 895 37.69 -4.71 -15.83
CA GLY A 895 37.72 -3.26 -15.58
C GLY A 895 36.34 -2.64 -15.39
N ASP A 896 35.28 -3.31 -15.85
CA ASP A 896 33.90 -2.86 -15.67
C ASP A 896 33.35 -3.26 -14.30
N ILE A 897 33.98 -4.23 -13.63
CA ILE A 897 33.62 -4.66 -12.27
C ILE A 897 34.28 -3.73 -11.24
N LEU A 898 33.46 -2.97 -10.53
CA LEU A 898 33.89 -2.01 -9.49
C LEU A 898 34.17 -2.70 -8.15
N ALA A 899 33.34 -3.66 -7.77
CA ALA A 899 33.41 -4.31 -6.46
C ALA A 899 32.80 -5.71 -6.47
N VAL A 900 33.30 -6.56 -5.58
CA VAL A 900 32.81 -7.93 -5.38
C VAL A 900 32.74 -8.19 -3.88
N LYS A 901 31.59 -8.62 -3.40
CA LYS A 901 31.40 -9.17 -2.06
C LYS A 901 30.98 -10.63 -2.20
N PRO A 902 31.71 -11.61 -1.63
CA PRO A 902 31.33 -13.02 -1.70
C PRO A 902 30.07 -13.31 -0.87
N ALA A 903 29.43 -14.44 -1.17
CA ALA A 903 28.37 -14.98 -0.33
C ALA A 903 28.89 -15.36 1.07
N HIS A 904 28.05 -15.23 2.10
CA HIS A 904 28.39 -15.54 3.49
C HIS A 904 27.14 -16.00 4.25
N ASP A 905 27.26 -16.98 5.15
CA ASP A 905 26.17 -17.43 6.04
C ASP A 905 24.84 -17.74 5.31
N GLY A 906 24.91 -18.29 4.09
CA GLY A 906 23.75 -18.58 3.26
C GLY A 906 23.11 -17.35 2.58
N LEU A 907 23.63 -16.15 2.82
CA LEU A 907 23.24 -14.91 2.15
C LEU A 907 24.08 -14.68 0.89
N ALA A 908 23.40 -14.27 -0.19
CA ALA A 908 24.08 -13.84 -1.40
C ALA A 908 24.96 -12.60 -1.12
N GLY A 909 26.15 -12.60 -1.70
CA GLY A 909 26.97 -11.41 -1.86
C GLY A 909 26.49 -10.57 -3.04
N TYR A 910 27.37 -9.73 -3.59
CA TYR A 910 27.05 -8.92 -4.76
C TYR A 910 28.27 -8.67 -5.65
N VAL A 911 27.99 -8.39 -6.92
CA VAL A 911 28.95 -7.82 -7.88
C VAL A 911 28.39 -6.47 -8.35
N ILE A 912 29.22 -5.44 -8.31
CA ILE A 912 28.89 -4.10 -8.82
C ILE A 912 29.67 -3.89 -10.11
N ALA A 913 28.98 -3.56 -11.19
CA ALA A 913 29.60 -3.35 -12.50
C ALA A 913 29.01 -2.17 -13.26
N ARG A 914 29.79 -1.61 -14.18
CA ARG A 914 29.33 -0.63 -15.18
C ARG A 914 28.71 -1.35 -16.38
N ALA A 915 27.64 -0.77 -16.91
CA ALA A 915 26.96 -1.22 -18.11
C ALA A 915 26.47 -0.01 -18.92
N THR A 916 26.88 0.07 -20.18
CA THR A 916 26.43 1.09 -21.14
C THR A 916 25.04 0.81 -21.72
N GLY A 917 24.55 -0.42 -21.53
CA GLY A 917 23.22 -0.86 -21.94
C GLY A 917 22.73 -1.99 -21.05
N LEU A 918 21.41 -2.16 -20.99
CA LEU A 918 20.77 -3.23 -20.23
C LEU A 918 20.38 -4.40 -21.13
N GLY A 919 20.12 -5.54 -20.51
CA GLY A 919 19.83 -6.80 -21.16
C GLY A 919 19.92 -7.94 -20.14
N HIS A 920 20.43 -9.07 -20.55
CA HIS A 920 20.61 -10.28 -19.75
C HIS A 920 22.00 -10.29 -19.12
N PHE A 921 22.09 -10.66 -17.84
CA PHE A 921 23.34 -10.70 -17.08
C PHE A 921 23.49 -11.99 -16.29
N ALA A 922 24.73 -12.47 -16.20
CA ALA A 922 25.11 -13.63 -15.38
C ALA A 922 26.53 -13.46 -14.81
N ILE A 923 26.79 -14.02 -13.63
CA ILE A 923 28.13 -14.04 -13.04
C ILE A 923 28.63 -15.49 -13.07
N ALA A 924 29.89 -15.67 -13.46
CA ALA A 924 30.57 -16.96 -13.44
C ALA A 924 31.93 -16.88 -12.73
N ASP A 925 32.26 -17.93 -11.98
CA ASP A 925 33.55 -18.11 -11.34
C ASP A 925 34.52 -18.81 -12.29
N ARG A 926 35.73 -18.27 -12.47
CA ARG A 926 36.77 -18.90 -13.29
C ARG A 926 37.29 -20.18 -12.62
N LYS A 927 37.40 -21.29 -13.36
CA LYS A 927 37.95 -22.56 -12.85
C LYS A 927 39.39 -22.39 -12.34
N GLY A 928 39.67 -22.92 -11.14
CA GLY A 928 40.99 -22.87 -10.51
C GLY A 928 41.17 -21.77 -9.46
N ALA A 929 40.18 -20.89 -9.27
CA ALA A 929 40.10 -20.04 -8.10
C ALA A 929 39.50 -20.88 -6.94
N ILE A 930 40.30 -21.18 -5.92
CA ILE A 930 39.86 -21.95 -4.75
C ILE A 930 39.43 -20.96 -3.67
N VAL A 931 38.21 -21.10 -3.15
CA VAL A 931 37.80 -20.51 -1.87
C VAL A 931 37.12 -21.61 -1.04
N ALA A 932 37.45 -21.64 0.25
CA ALA A 932 37.07 -22.68 1.21
C ALA A 932 35.55 -22.89 1.25
N SER A 933 35.15 -24.17 1.23
CA SER A 933 33.77 -24.65 1.14
C SER A 933 32.87 -24.12 2.25
N CYS A 934 31.71 -23.59 1.89
CA CYS A 934 30.50 -23.64 2.71
C CYS A 934 29.48 -24.49 1.95
N ALA A 935 29.00 -25.56 2.59
CA ALA A 935 28.12 -26.56 2.00
C ALA A 935 26.76 -25.95 1.63
N LEU A 936 26.32 -26.16 0.39
CA LEU A 936 24.91 -26.00 -0.01
C LEU A 936 24.14 -27.25 0.46
N PRO A 937 22.89 -27.14 0.91
CA PRO A 937 22.00 -28.30 1.00
C PRO A 937 21.64 -28.75 -0.42
N GLU A 938 21.95 -30.00 -0.73
CA GLU A 938 21.35 -30.72 -1.85
C GLU A 938 19.85 -30.91 -1.57
N SER A 939 18.98 -30.22 -2.30
CA SER A 939 17.70 -30.77 -2.80
C SER A 939 16.86 -29.69 -3.49
N CYS A 940 16.87 -29.67 -4.82
CA CYS A 940 15.74 -29.25 -5.65
C CYS A 940 15.76 -30.17 -6.87
N GLY A 941 15.08 -31.30 -6.73
CA GLY A 941 14.77 -32.23 -7.80
C GLY A 941 13.28 -32.57 -7.70
N ASN A 942 12.59 -32.35 -8.81
CA ASN A 942 11.14 -32.43 -9.07
C ASN A 942 10.28 -31.28 -8.56
#